data_AF-A0A1J5A970-F1
#
_entry.id   AF-A0A1J5A970-F1
#
_cell.length_a   1.000
_cell.length_b   1.000
_cell.length_c   1.000
_cell.angle_alpha   90.00
_cell.angle_beta   90.00
_cell.angle_gamma   90.00
#
_symmetry.space_group_name_H-M   'P 1'
#
loop_
_entity.id
_entity.type
_entity.pdbx_description
1 polymer ?
#
loop_
_entity_poly.entity_id
_entity_poly.type
_entity_poly.pdbx_seq_one_letter_code
_entity_poly.pdbx_strand_id
1 'polypeptide(L)'
;MKPQRKTTFHVSIQAVTLVLIGVIALWLAAARQPATQASGLFQSPLPTSDVFRSPLPPPPAFCLTLAQDGYVLGFQGFVTRADGSALLSYQVAANGRQDVSYIAFGTGNWTRLTPADASLFKGGLGDYRVEWTRERGNPGFPSIKFEPQFAGYNQGARDSFTLVVTDFAVTAAVPIEVKAGGVKLTFTLRLDDPQCNLTPRPAVTPAPTSTPTPTIAASHPITQVYVLADRLFVPEARAAAPTAQGPEDLPAPVPVQLTADDQLRARVAQLDRTARAQAPMAIQEAQATSGWSQYYATDFESNFLFDGGPCIWDNYDPGQPRWWERDTQRKWSGSYAIWPAAHPAPAPNQYPNNLTANLICRLDNMAGIENMLVEFKMWLQLYDPGDKFSVLFSGDGVNYRGIQWTGSNNIVTIDWSTYRIYYPELAKTNTGTVYIMWSFQSGAYGQAGGPWLDDLSIQRYDMPTTSANCENLDPRVVVPGVPGGSMVSKGLNLPPFAEDDLNGRLTRVQQSNTGWVRLEFIAAAEPRVATPPGDPTPHFSRIDLKSYDELVDGLCAKGIAVLGLLDQQTLNRSDWQPNQPISDDYRDHFTDVAALLSRYYDTRIGAWEVWNEPDFSGSRVPPASYALLLRATFERLRAEDAGDRVAFGGLGSADPLARDYLIQVYDSTTSPAYDVFALHPYPSTMYRYWDNRLMVNPQDYLHYESPTIVKKFQDVLTARGHAYKSIWATELGWNSAAGSPPAQNCAAINEALVTRWTQASYLTKSFDILFKETGWTSYLPGVIKIFWYQYRDTGACINCQAAAAAGGAQAFAWSPAWNVLAPGATCPPERPNLVDWWFGLYQGDFVSKPAQAAFGCYPRTCSAYLPLLLRP
;
A
#
# COMPACT_ATOMS: atom_id res chain seq x y z
N MET A 1 -73.02 17.07 -46.20
CA MET A 1 -72.65 17.85 -44.99
C MET A 1 -71.23 18.38 -45.19
N LYS A 2 -70.96 19.57 -44.62
CA LYS A 2 -69.98 20.58 -45.05
C LYS A 2 -68.50 20.16 -45.12
N PRO A 3 -67.76 20.65 -46.13
CA PRO A 3 -66.29 20.76 -46.15
C PRO A 3 -65.78 22.22 -46.07
N GLN A 4 -64.45 22.35 -46.00
CA GLN A 4 -63.59 23.51 -46.29
C GLN A 4 -63.52 24.71 -45.32
N ARG A 5 -62.27 25.07 -44.96
CA ARG A 5 -61.65 26.33 -45.40
C ARG A 5 -60.12 26.23 -45.41
N LYS A 6 -59.56 26.42 -46.61
CA LYS A 6 -58.17 26.78 -46.88
C LYS A 6 -57.98 28.27 -46.59
N THR A 7 -56.79 28.65 -46.14
CA THR A 7 -56.32 30.04 -46.20
C THR A 7 -55.03 30.05 -47.02
N THR A 8 -55.10 30.73 -48.16
CA THR A 8 -53.99 31.02 -49.06
C THR A 8 -53.55 32.46 -48.79
N PHE A 9 -52.25 32.72 -48.70
CA PHE A 9 -51.68 34.02 -49.06
C PHE A 9 -50.52 33.79 -50.03
N HIS A 10 -50.60 34.47 -51.16
CA HIS A 10 -49.57 34.62 -52.19
C HIS A 10 -49.08 36.07 -52.16
N VAL A 11 -47.92 36.30 -52.80
CA VAL A 11 -47.19 37.54 -53.18
C VAL A 11 -45.79 37.50 -52.54
N SER A 12 -44.64 37.58 -53.22
CA SER A 12 -44.25 37.59 -54.64
C SER A 12 -42.72 37.49 -54.71
N ILE A 13 -42.18 36.69 -55.63
CA ILE A 13 -40.76 36.67 -56.03
C ILE A 13 -40.60 37.62 -57.23
N GLN A 14 -39.61 38.52 -57.23
CA GLN A 14 -38.59 38.65 -58.29
C GLN A 14 -37.73 39.94 -58.18
N ALA A 15 -36.44 39.73 -58.52
CA ALA A 15 -35.42 40.65 -59.05
C ALA A 15 -34.57 41.48 -58.07
N VAL A 16 -33.23 41.58 -58.18
CA VAL A 16 -32.22 41.04 -59.11
C VAL A 16 -30.81 41.18 -58.48
N THR A 17 -30.02 40.11 -58.60
CA THR A 17 -28.58 39.95 -58.91
C THR A 17 -27.62 41.16 -59.00
N LEU A 18 -26.46 41.06 -58.31
CA LEU A 18 -25.07 41.53 -58.63
C LEU A 18 -24.31 41.67 -57.29
N VAL A 19 -23.16 41.06 -56.95
CA VAL A 19 -22.01 40.52 -57.69
C VAL A 19 -21.38 39.39 -56.86
N LEU A 20 -21.22 38.22 -57.47
CA LEU A 20 -20.13 37.27 -57.21
C LEU A 20 -19.08 37.54 -58.29
N ILE A 21 -17.78 37.64 -57.94
CA ILE A 21 -16.60 37.21 -58.73
C ILE A 21 -15.36 37.54 -57.87
N GLY A 22 -14.49 36.54 -57.65
CA GLY A 22 -13.18 36.77 -57.04
C GLY A 22 -12.48 35.54 -56.47
N VAL A 23 -12.54 34.40 -57.16
CA VAL A 23 -11.78 33.19 -56.82
C VAL A 23 -10.76 32.93 -57.93
N ILE A 24 -9.48 32.87 -57.53
CA ILE A 24 -8.34 32.16 -58.15
C ILE A 24 -7.87 32.64 -59.54
N ALA A 25 -6.66 33.22 -59.57
CA ALA A 25 -5.51 32.75 -60.36
C ALA A 25 -4.30 33.70 -60.21
N LEU A 26 -3.16 33.20 -59.70
CA LEU A 26 -1.95 33.00 -60.52
C LEU A 26 -0.80 32.43 -59.67
N TRP A 27 -0.33 31.26 -60.09
CA TRP A 27 0.96 30.66 -59.77
C TRP A 27 1.96 31.01 -60.90
N LEU A 28 3.26 30.97 -60.56
CA LEU A 28 4.46 30.82 -61.40
C LEU A 28 5.13 32.04 -62.08
N ALA A 29 6.32 32.39 -61.56
CA ALA A 29 7.66 32.30 -62.21
C ALA A 29 8.57 33.45 -61.69
N ALA A 30 9.56 33.18 -60.83
CA ALA A 30 10.96 32.82 -61.15
C ALA A 30 11.73 33.98 -61.83
N ALA A 31 12.94 34.41 -61.47
CA ALA A 31 14.09 33.80 -60.79
C ALA A 31 15.19 34.86 -60.54
N ARG A 32 16.19 34.54 -59.69
CA ARG A 32 17.67 34.67 -59.88
C ARG A 32 18.46 35.07 -58.60
N GLN A 33 19.02 34.03 -57.95
CA GLN A 33 20.40 33.78 -57.43
C GLN A 33 21.51 34.89 -57.43
N PRO A 34 22.72 34.73 -56.78
CA PRO A 34 23.25 33.69 -55.85
C PRO A 34 24.16 34.14 -54.64
N ALA A 35 24.38 33.17 -53.72
CA ALA A 35 25.53 32.73 -52.87
C ALA A 35 26.78 33.61 -52.54
N THR A 36 27.26 33.60 -51.28
CA THR A 36 28.35 32.72 -50.72
C THR A 36 28.91 33.16 -49.33
N GLN A 37 29.29 32.14 -48.52
CA GLN A 37 30.26 32.06 -47.38
C GLN A 37 30.00 32.85 -46.07
N ALA A 38 30.34 32.40 -44.85
CA ALA A 38 30.73 31.12 -44.25
C ALA A 38 30.76 31.29 -42.70
N SER A 39 30.65 30.17 -41.97
CA SER A 39 31.24 29.89 -40.64
C SER A 39 30.54 30.37 -39.34
N GLY A 40 29.93 29.39 -38.65
CA GLY A 40 30.36 28.96 -37.31
C GLY A 40 29.64 29.51 -36.06
N LEU A 41 28.69 28.73 -35.52
CA LEU A 41 28.75 28.05 -34.20
C LEU A 41 27.35 27.58 -33.73
N PHE A 42 27.16 26.25 -33.77
CA PHE A 42 26.58 25.30 -32.76
C PHE A 42 25.89 25.89 -31.50
N GLN A 43 24.82 25.33 -30.89
CA GLN A 43 24.19 24.00 -30.84
C GLN A 43 22.71 24.17 -30.39
N SER A 44 21.72 23.62 -31.11
CA SER A 44 20.98 22.37 -30.82
C SER A 44 19.65 22.54 -30.04
N PRO A 45 18.52 22.18 -30.65
CA PRO A 45 17.21 22.08 -30.02
C PRO A 45 16.72 20.62 -29.82
N LEU A 46 15.73 20.45 -28.93
CA LEU A 46 14.67 19.42 -28.96
C LEU A 46 14.11 19.24 -30.40
N PRO A 47 13.47 18.12 -30.84
CA PRO A 47 12.14 17.74 -30.29
C PRO A 47 11.59 16.30 -30.52
N THR A 48 10.47 16.05 -29.80
CA THR A 48 9.24 15.31 -30.18
C THR A 48 9.28 13.84 -30.63
N SER A 49 8.59 13.04 -29.83
CA SER A 49 8.07 11.70 -30.11
C SER A 49 6.69 11.73 -30.80
N ASP A 50 6.48 10.80 -31.73
CA ASP A 50 5.16 10.38 -32.22
C ASP A 50 5.06 8.84 -32.23
N VAL A 51 4.07 8.36 -31.46
CA VAL A 51 3.08 7.29 -31.71
C VAL A 51 3.48 5.86 -32.13
N PHE A 52 3.05 4.94 -31.25
CA PHE A 52 2.87 3.49 -31.37
C PHE A 52 1.84 3.02 -32.41
N ARG A 53 2.05 1.81 -32.92
CA ARG A 53 0.99 0.78 -33.08
C ARG A 53 1.29 -0.38 -32.12
N SER A 54 0.26 -0.85 -31.41
CA SER A 54 0.19 -2.09 -30.60
C SER A 54 -0.50 -3.21 -31.45
N PRO A 55 -0.72 -4.49 -31.03
CA PRO A 55 -0.54 -5.12 -29.70
C PRO A 55 -0.11 -6.62 -29.65
N LEU A 56 0.23 -7.15 -28.46
CA LEU A 56 -0.28 -8.39 -27.77
C LEU A 56 0.53 -8.72 -26.46
N PRO A 57 -0.04 -9.43 -25.45
CA PRO A 57 0.29 -9.38 -24.00
C PRO A 57 1.37 -10.39 -23.50
N PRO A 58 1.91 -10.25 -22.25
CA PRO A 58 3.15 -10.92 -21.84
C PRO A 58 2.97 -12.28 -21.14
N PRO A 59 3.97 -13.16 -21.25
CA PRO A 59 4.54 -13.94 -20.15
C PRO A 59 5.94 -13.42 -19.77
N PRO A 60 6.46 -13.77 -18.57
CA PRO A 60 6.99 -12.87 -17.54
C PRO A 60 8.48 -12.54 -17.66
N ALA A 61 8.89 -11.34 -17.20
CA ALA A 61 10.24 -10.89 -16.80
C ALA A 61 11.50 -11.34 -17.59
N PHE A 62 11.36 -11.95 -18.77
CA PHE A 62 12.45 -12.22 -19.70
C PHE A 62 12.56 -11.02 -20.64
N CYS A 63 13.75 -10.46 -20.77
CA CYS A 63 13.98 -9.46 -21.80
C CYS A 63 13.97 -10.09 -23.20
N LEU A 64 14.27 -11.40 -23.34
CA LEU A 64 14.22 -12.13 -24.61
C LEU A 64 13.85 -13.61 -24.40
N THR A 65 12.96 -14.16 -25.23
CA THR A 65 12.57 -15.59 -25.19
C THR A 65 12.67 -16.22 -26.58
N LEU A 66 13.27 -17.40 -26.68
CA LEU A 66 13.39 -18.21 -27.89
C LEU A 66 12.82 -19.61 -27.63
N ALA A 67 12.14 -20.21 -28.61
CA ALA A 67 11.59 -21.56 -28.48
C ALA A 67 11.79 -22.38 -29.75
N GLN A 68 12.20 -23.64 -29.60
CA GLN A 68 12.38 -24.58 -30.71
C GLN A 68 12.18 -26.03 -30.24
N ASP A 69 11.43 -26.83 -31.01
CA ASP A 69 11.24 -28.28 -30.83
C ASP A 69 10.90 -28.72 -29.40
N GLY A 70 10.08 -27.93 -28.70
CA GLY A 70 9.64 -28.20 -27.34
C GLY A 70 10.59 -27.71 -26.24
N TYR A 71 11.63 -26.96 -26.58
CA TYR A 71 12.53 -26.32 -25.62
C TYR A 71 12.35 -24.81 -25.69
N VAL A 72 12.23 -24.16 -24.52
CA VAL A 72 12.10 -22.71 -24.41
C VAL A 72 13.29 -22.16 -23.63
N LEU A 73 14.02 -21.25 -24.24
CA LEU A 73 15.11 -20.49 -23.65
C LEU A 73 14.60 -19.08 -23.33
N GLY A 74 14.55 -18.72 -22.05
CA GLY A 74 14.35 -17.35 -21.58
C GLY A 74 15.68 -16.72 -21.19
N PHE A 75 16.04 -15.58 -21.78
CA PHE A 75 17.13 -14.73 -21.32
C PHE A 75 16.57 -13.62 -20.42
N GLN A 76 17.04 -13.58 -19.18
CA GLN A 76 16.54 -12.67 -18.16
C GLN A 76 17.25 -11.32 -18.18
N GLY A 77 18.48 -11.28 -18.71
CA GLY A 77 19.29 -10.07 -18.83
C GLY A 77 20.73 -10.28 -18.38
N PHE A 78 21.52 -9.21 -18.43
CA PHE A 78 22.91 -9.18 -17.98
C PHE A 78 23.19 -7.95 -17.10
N VAL A 79 24.10 -8.11 -16.14
CA VAL A 79 24.61 -7.04 -15.27
C VAL A 79 26.11 -6.94 -15.46
N THR A 80 26.60 -5.84 -16.01
CA THR A 80 28.03 -5.49 -16.03
C THR A 80 28.41 -4.91 -14.68
N ARG A 81 29.35 -5.56 -14.01
CA ARG A 81 29.85 -5.17 -12.68
C ARG A 81 30.97 -4.15 -12.82
N ALA A 82 31.24 -3.44 -11.72
CA ALA A 82 32.29 -2.42 -11.67
C ALA A 82 33.71 -2.98 -11.94
N ASP A 83 33.92 -4.29 -11.72
CA ASP A 83 35.18 -4.98 -11.99
C ASP A 83 35.38 -5.34 -13.48
N GLY A 84 34.46 -4.93 -14.36
CA GLY A 84 34.49 -5.22 -15.79
C GLY A 84 33.99 -6.63 -16.15
N SER A 85 33.54 -7.43 -15.17
CA SER A 85 32.86 -8.68 -15.43
C SER A 85 31.37 -8.46 -15.72
N ALA A 86 30.72 -9.41 -16.41
CA ALA A 86 29.30 -9.40 -16.67
C ALA A 86 28.66 -10.69 -16.15
N LEU A 87 27.58 -10.57 -15.38
CA LEU A 87 26.71 -11.68 -14.97
C LEU A 87 25.57 -11.81 -15.98
N LEU A 88 25.43 -12.97 -16.62
CA LEU A 88 24.36 -13.29 -17.56
C LEU A 88 23.41 -14.32 -16.93
N SER A 89 22.10 -14.13 -17.09
CA SER A 89 21.08 -15.00 -16.48
C SER A 89 20.13 -15.59 -17.52
N TYR A 90 19.96 -16.92 -17.47
CA TYR A 90 19.14 -17.70 -18.39
C TYR A 90 18.16 -18.59 -17.62
N GLN A 91 17.05 -18.94 -18.26
CA GLN A 91 16.17 -20.03 -17.86
C GLN A 91 15.92 -20.93 -19.08
N VAL A 92 15.98 -22.24 -18.89
CA VAL A 92 15.67 -23.22 -19.94
C VAL A 92 14.58 -24.15 -19.46
N ALA A 93 13.47 -24.17 -20.19
CA ALA A 93 12.37 -25.11 -20.04
C ALA A 93 12.49 -26.23 -21.08
N ALA A 94 12.51 -27.48 -20.62
CA ALA A 94 12.56 -28.68 -21.44
C ALA A 94 11.18 -29.35 -21.49
N ASN A 95 10.37 -29.04 -22.50
CA ASN A 95 9.05 -29.66 -22.70
C ASN A 95 9.12 -30.90 -23.63
N GLY A 96 10.32 -31.28 -24.10
CA GLY A 96 10.56 -32.49 -24.86
C GLY A 96 10.42 -33.78 -24.03
N ARG A 97 10.30 -34.93 -24.70
CA ARG A 97 10.15 -36.24 -24.04
C ARG A 97 11.47 -36.87 -23.58
N GLN A 98 12.60 -36.40 -24.09
CA GLN A 98 13.93 -36.93 -23.80
C GLN A 98 14.62 -36.04 -22.77
N ASP A 99 15.41 -36.65 -21.89
CA ASP A 99 16.21 -35.90 -20.92
C ASP A 99 17.26 -35.04 -21.62
N VAL A 100 17.37 -33.79 -21.15
CA VAL A 100 18.48 -32.91 -21.50
C VAL A 100 19.77 -33.56 -21.02
N SER A 101 20.69 -33.80 -21.96
CA SER A 101 22.02 -34.34 -21.70
C SER A 101 23.05 -33.24 -21.46
N TYR A 102 22.87 -32.06 -22.08
CA TYR A 102 23.58 -30.84 -21.68
C TYR A 102 22.92 -29.58 -22.23
N ILE A 103 23.28 -28.46 -21.62
CA ILE A 103 23.03 -27.10 -22.13
C ILE A 103 24.37 -26.38 -22.20
N ALA A 104 24.69 -25.76 -23.33
CA ALA A 104 25.93 -25.03 -23.55
C ALA A 104 25.65 -23.59 -23.94
N PHE A 105 26.21 -22.63 -23.19
CA PHE A 105 26.09 -21.20 -23.47
C PHE A 105 27.39 -20.66 -24.06
N GLY A 106 27.31 -20.15 -25.28
CA GLY A 106 28.46 -19.63 -26.01
C GLY A 106 29.09 -18.43 -25.31
N THR A 107 30.41 -18.39 -25.33
CA THR A 107 31.16 -17.27 -24.76
C THR A 107 32.04 -16.59 -25.80
N GLY A 108 32.20 -17.19 -26.99
CA GLY A 108 33.04 -16.62 -28.05
C GLY A 108 34.46 -16.32 -27.54
N ASN A 109 34.88 -15.05 -27.64
CA ASN A 109 36.17 -14.56 -27.17
C ASN A 109 36.14 -14.03 -25.73
N TRP A 110 35.01 -14.12 -25.03
CA TRP A 110 34.92 -13.68 -23.64
C TRP A 110 35.74 -14.58 -22.72
N THR A 111 36.35 -13.99 -21.72
CA THR A 111 37.08 -14.74 -20.70
C THR A 111 36.08 -15.28 -19.68
N ARG A 112 36.08 -16.60 -19.47
CA ARG A 112 35.16 -17.28 -18.54
C ARG A 112 35.67 -17.18 -17.11
N LEU A 113 34.79 -16.87 -16.16
CA LEU A 113 35.12 -16.81 -14.74
C LEU A 113 34.35 -17.86 -13.94
N THR A 114 33.02 -17.80 -13.98
CA THR A 114 32.17 -18.74 -13.24
C THR A 114 30.98 -19.21 -14.06
N PRO A 115 30.53 -20.45 -13.86
CA PRO A 115 31.12 -21.47 -12.99
C PRO A 115 32.48 -21.96 -13.52
N ALA A 116 33.37 -22.39 -12.61
CA ALA A 116 34.73 -22.82 -12.98
C ALA A 116 34.71 -24.11 -13.81
N ASP A 117 35.72 -24.30 -14.67
CA ASP A 117 35.86 -25.54 -15.42
C ASP A 117 36.02 -26.74 -14.47
N ALA A 118 35.44 -27.88 -14.84
CA ALA A 118 35.38 -29.10 -14.03
C ALA A 118 34.72 -28.97 -12.64
N SER A 119 33.98 -27.89 -12.38
CA SER A 119 33.22 -27.71 -11.14
C SER A 119 31.82 -28.32 -11.20
N LEU A 120 31.11 -28.28 -10.07
CA LEU A 120 29.68 -28.58 -9.98
C LEU A 120 28.90 -27.28 -9.85
N PHE A 121 27.88 -27.11 -10.68
CA PHE A 121 26.90 -26.05 -10.59
C PHE A 121 25.59 -26.62 -10.05
N LYS A 122 25.01 -26.00 -9.02
CA LYS A 122 23.77 -26.45 -8.40
C LYS A 122 22.59 -25.65 -8.94
N GLY A 123 21.80 -26.27 -9.82
CA GLY A 123 20.55 -25.70 -10.32
C GLY A 123 19.35 -26.07 -9.44
N GLY A 124 18.18 -25.57 -9.78
CA GLY A 124 16.91 -25.86 -9.09
C GLY A 124 16.41 -27.29 -9.27
N LEU A 125 16.82 -27.97 -10.35
CA LEU A 125 16.48 -29.38 -10.61
C LEU A 125 17.53 -30.36 -10.09
N GLY A 126 18.78 -29.91 -9.91
CA GLY A 126 19.86 -30.74 -9.39
C GLY A 126 21.26 -30.24 -9.75
N ASP A 127 22.26 -31.10 -9.57
CA ASP A 127 23.66 -30.77 -9.83
C ASP A 127 24.03 -30.96 -11.31
N TYR A 128 24.85 -30.06 -11.83
CA TYR A 128 25.38 -30.07 -13.19
C TYR A 128 26.90 -30.09 -13.15
N ARG A 129 27.52 -30.99 -13.91
CA ARG A 129 28.97 -30.91 -14.17
C ARG A 129 29.23 -29.79 -15.17
N VAL A 130 30.18 -28.93 -14.85
CA VAL A 130 30.56 -27.79 -15.69
C VAL A 130 31.79 -28.16 -16.52
N GLU A 131 31.74 -27.88 -17.82
CA GLU A 131 32.88 -28.01 -18.73
C GLU A 131 33.03 -26.75 -19.61
N TRP A 132 34.25 -26.24 -19.72
CA TRP A 132 34.60 -25.15 -20.60
C TRP A 132 35.09 -25.66 -21.96
N THR A 133 34.25 -25.52 -22.98
CA THR A 133 34.57 -26.04 -24.32
C THR A 133 35.41 -25.06 -25.13
N ARG A 134 36.10 -25.53 -26.17
CA ARG A 134 36.83 -24.70 -27.15
C ARG A 134 36.16 -24.82 -28.52
N GLU A 135 36.65 -24.12 -29.54
CA GLU A 135 36.09 -24.16 -30.91
C GLU A 135 35.88 -25.59 -31.45
N ARG A 136 36.79 -26.52 -31.14
CA ARG A 136 36.71 -27.93 -31.58
C ARG A 136 36.12 -28.88 -30.52
N GLY A 137 35.75 -28.36 -29.35
CA GLY A 137 35.12 -29.15 -28.28
C GLY A 137 33.61 -29.22 -28.49
N ASN A 138 32.95 -30.29 -28.09
CA ASN A 138 31.50 -30.43 -28.21
C ASN A 138 30.79 -29.40 -27.30
N PRO A 139 30.02 -28.41 -27.83
CA PRO A 139 29.18 -28.51 -29.04
C PRO A 139 29.74 -28.03 -30.39
N GLY A 140 30.95 -27.47 -30.44
CA GLY A 140 31.59 -26.94 -31.66
C GLY A 140 31.86 -25.43 -31.60
N PHE A 141 31.81 -24.85 -30.40
CA PHE A 141 32.12 -23.45 -30.14
C PHE A 141 32.62 -23.27 -28.69
N PRO A 142 33.36 -22.20 -28.37
CA PRO A 142 33.72 -21.86 -27.00
C PRO A 142 32.47 -21.58 -26.16
N SER A 143 32.27 -22.34 -25.08
CA SER A 143 31.08 -22.26 -24.23
C SER A 143 31.37 -22.61 -22.78
N ILE A 144 30.40 -22.35 -21.91
CA ILE A 144 30.26 -23.02 -20.61
C ILE A 144 29.11 -24.02 -20.76
N LYS A 145 29.45 -25.31 -20.64
CA LYS A 145 28.52 -26.43 -20.79
C LYS A 145 28.15 -27.00 -19.44
N PHE A 146 26.86 -27.28 -19.25
CA PHE A 146 26.24 -27.83 -18.06
C PHE A 146 25.67 -29.20 -18.38
N GLU A 147 26.22 -30.24 -17.76
CA GLU A 147 25.77 -31.63 -17.93
C GLU A 147 25.03 -32.09 -16.67
N PRO A 148 23.70 -32.29 -16.72
CA PRO A 148 22.94 -32.77 -15.57
C PRO A 148 23.53 -34.05 -14.99
N GLN A 149 23.72 -34.11 -13.68
CA GLN A 149 24.11 -35.34 -12.95
C GLN A 149 22.88 -36.04 -12.36
N PHE A 150 21.71 -35.77 -12.93
CA PHE A 150 20.40 -36.28 -12.54
C PHE A 150 19.54 -36.55 -13.78
N ALA A 151 18.44 -37.26 -13.60
CA ALA A 151 17.45 -37.55 -14.65
C ALA A 151 16.16 -36.72 -14.44
N GLY A 152 15.30 -36.64 -15.46
CA GLY A 152 14.02 -35.93 -15.36
C GLY A 152 14.08 -34.45 -15.76
N TYR A 153 15.14 -34.00 -16.43
CA TYR A 153 15.15 -32.70 -17.08
C TYR A 153 14.45 -32.77 -18.45
N ASN A 154 13.15 -33.05 -18.42
CA ASN A 154 12.26 -33.21 -19.56
C ASN A 154 10.80 -32.85 -19.17
N GLN A 155 9.85 -32.98 -20.10
CA GLN A 155 8.40 -32.92 -19.84
C GLN A 155 7.89 -31.73 -19.00
N GLY A 156 8.39 -30.53 -19.26
CA GLY A 156 7.93 -29.31 -18.59
C GLY A 156 8.88 -28.79 -17.53
N ALA A 157 9.91 -29.56 -17.18
CA ALA A 157 10.92 -29.17 -16.22
C ALA A 157 11.69 -27.92 -16.68
N ARG A 158 12.01 -27.03 -15.73
CA ARG A 158 12.70 -25.77 -15.98
C ARG A 158 13.83 -25.58 -14.99
N ASP A 159 14.94 -25.03 -15.45
CA ASP A 159 16.04 -24.63 -14.57
C ASP A 159 16.68 -23.32 -15.05
N SER A 160 17.42 -22.67 -14.16
CA SER A 160 18.07 -21.38 -14.36
C SER A 160 19.59 -21.50 -14.28
N PHE A 161 20.27 -20.74 -15.13
CA PHE A 161 21.72 -20.77 -15.29
C PHE A 161 22.28 -19.36 -15.25
N THR A 162 23.39 -19.20 -14.53
CA THR A 162 24.10 -17.93 -14.44
C THR A 162 25.56 -18.09 -14.81
N LEU A 163 26.08 -17.14 -15.58
CA LEU A 163 27.47 -17.13 -16.05
C LEU A 163 28.10 -15.81 -15.68
N VAL A 164 29.38 -15.82 -15.28
CA VAL A 164 30.19 -14.61 -15.14
C VAL A 164 31.36 -14.69 -16.11
N VAL A 165 31.51 -13.64 -16.91
CA VAL A 165 32.55 -13.51 -17.93
C VAL A 165 33.19 -12.12 -17.88
N THR A 166 34.39 -11.95 -18.42
CA THR A 166 34.97 -10.63 -18.75
C THR A 166 35.17 -10.52 -20.26
N ASP A 167 35.56 -9.33 -20.73
CA ASP A 167 35.64 -9.02 -22.17
C ASP A 167 34.27 -9.16 -22.88
N PHE A 168 33.20 -9.00 -22.10
CA PHE A 168 31.83 -9.14 -22.54
C PHE A 168 31.49 -8.07 -23.58
N ALA A 169 31.04 -8.53 -24.76
CA ALA A 169 30.63 -7.68 -25.86
C ALA A 169 29.14 -7.86 -26.12
N VAL A 170 28.35 -6.85 -25.76
CA VAL A 170 26.87 -6.85 -25.89
C VAL A 170 26.39 -7.04 -27.33
N THR A 171 27.22 -6.71 -28.32
CA THR A 171 26.91 -6.86 -29.75
C THR A 171 27.21 -8.26 -30.30
N ALA A 172 27.82 -9.15 -29.52
CA ALA A 172 28.17 -10.49 -29.98
C ALA A 172 26.94 -11.41 -30.04
N ALA A 173 26.86 -12.21 -31.10
CA ALA A 173 25.86 -13.27 -31.20
C ALA A 173 26.32 -14.47 -30.34
N VAL A 174 25.46 -14.93 -29.46
CA VAL A 174 25.75 -16.01 -28.51
C VAL A 174 25.05 -17.28 -28.96
N PRO A 175 25.80 -18.29 -29.46
CA PRO A 175 25.23 -19.60 -29.75
C PRO A 175 24.92 -20.32 -28.44
N ILE A 176 23.75 -20.94 -28.33
CA ILE A 176 23.33 -21.75 -27.19
C ILE A 176 22.86 -23.10 -27.71
N GLU A 177 23.42 -24.20 -27.22
CA GLU A 177 23.00 -25.54 -27.63
C GLU A 177 22.33 -26.31 -26.49
N VAL A 178 21.17 -26.90 -26.76
CA VAL A 178 20.51 -27.89 -25.89
C VAL A 178 20.59 -29.24 -26.59
N LYS A 179 21.18 -30.23 -25.93
CA LYS A 179 21.17 -31.63 -26.39
C LYS A 179 20.23 -32.44 -25.52
N ALA A 180 19.33 -33.19 -26.13
CA ALA A 180 18.44 -34.12 -25.43
C ALA A 180 18.26 -35.39 -26.25
N GLY A 181 18.63 -36.54 -25.66
CA GLY A 181 18.72 -37.81 -26.41
C GLY A 181 19.62 -37.69 -27.66
N GLY A 182 19.08 -38.06 -28.82
CA GLY A 182 19.76 -37.94 -30.12
C GLY A 182 19.64 -36.56 -30.79
N VAL A 183 18.90 -35.61 -30.20
CA VAL A 183 18.59 -34.29 -30.78
C VAL A 183 19.55 -33.24 -30.25
N LYS A 184 20.01 -32.35 -31.13
CA LYS A 184 20.76 -31.13 -30.81
C LYS A 184 20.04 -29.93 -31.39
N LEU A 185 19.77 -28.93 -30.55
CA LEU A 185 19.09 -27.70 -30.91
C LEU A 185 20.00 -26.51 -30.63
N THR A 186 20.23 -25.66 -31.62
CA THR A 186 21.08 -24.47 -31.48
C THR A 186 20.24 -23.21 -31.63
N PHE A 187 20.28 -22.38 -30.60
CA PHE A 187 19.74 -21.02 -30.58
C PHE A 187 20.88 -20.03 -30.83
N THR A 188 20.56 -18.89 -31.45
CA THR A 188 21.48 -17.76 -31.54
C THR A 188 20.84 -16.56 -30.88
N LEU A 189 21.42 -16.10 -29.77
CA LEU A 189 20.93 -15.00 -28.98
C LEU A 189 21.69 -13.72 -29.34
N ARG A 190 20.99 -12.60 -29.51
CA ARG A 190 21.62 -11.27 -29.61
C ARG A 190 21.35 -10.51 -28.31
N LEU A 191 22.39 -9.92 -27.76
CA LEU A 191 22.35 -9.26 -26.45
C LEU A 191 22.26 -7.74 -26.55
N ASP A 192 22.13 -7.19 -27.75
CA ASP A 192 22.11 -5.76 -28.05
C ASP A 192 20.77 -5.07 -27.73
N ASP A 193 19.82 -5.79 -27.11
CA ASP A 193 18.59 -5.22 -26.59
C ASP A 193 18.85 -4.43 -25.29
N PRO A 194 18.59 -3.10 -25.25
CA PRO A 194 18.80 -2.29 -24.07
C PRO A 194 17.99 -2.74 -22.84
N GLN A 195 16.84 -3.39 -23.03
CA GLN A 195 16.00 -3.91 -21.94
C GLN A 195 16.64 -5.12 -21.24
N CYS A 196 17.62 -5.76 -21.88
CA CYS A 196 18.40 -6.83 -21.29
C CYS A 196 19.58 -6.34 -20.43
N ASN A 197 19.93 -5.05 -20.46
CA ASN A 197 21.01 -4.50 -19.66
C ASN A 197 20.52 -4.07 -18.27
N LEU A 198 20.71 -4.94 -17.29
CA LEU A 198 20.36 -4.75 -15.89
C LEU A 198 21.48 -4.10 -15.07
N THR A 199 22.57 -3.64 -15.71
CA THR A 199 23.72 -3.00 -15.05
C THR A 199 23.27 -1.82 -14.19
N PRO A 200 23.42 -1.88 -12.86
CA PRO A 200 23.20 -0.72 -12.01
C PRO A 200 24.17 0.40 -12.42
N ARG A 201 23.68 1.60 -12.71
CA ARG A 201 24.56 2.77 -12.90
C ARG A 201 25.31 3.05 -11.57
N PRO A 202 26.65 3.08 -11.55
CA PRO A 202 27.39 3.16 -10.27
C PRO A 202 27.53 4.60 -9.73
N ALA A 203 27.77 4.86 -8.43
CA ALA A 203 27.66 4.09 -7.16
C ALA A 203 28.53 4.78 -6.07
N VAL A 204 28.33 4.51 -4.76
CA VAL A 204 29.41 4.15 -3.77
C VAL A 204 28.78 3.33 -2.58
N THR A 205 28.93 1.99 -2.37
CA THR A 205 30.00 1.07 -1.81
C THR A 205 29.94 0.88 -0.24
N PRO A 206 30.26 -0.30 0.39
CA PRO A 206 29.58 -1.63 0.36
C PRO A 206 29.59 -2.49 1.69
N ALA A 207 28.76 -3.56 1.69
CA ALA A 207 28.65 -4.90 2.39
C ALA A 207 29.60 -5.39 3.54
N PRO A 208 29.19 -6.41 4.34
CA PRO A 208 29.41 -7.82 3.93
C PRO A 208 28.30 -8.86 4.25
N THR A 209 28.46 -10.01 3.60
CA THR A 209 27.70 -11.28 3.44
C THR A 209 27.56 -12.21 4.65
N SER A 210 26.52 -13.08 4.68
CA SER A 210 26.64 -14.56 4.59
C SER A 210 25.27 -15.31 4.61
N THR A 211 25.21 -16.50 4.01
CA THR A 211 24.06 -17.46 3.96
C THR A 211 24.29 -18.61 4.97
N PRO A 212 23.28 -19.35 5.47
CA PRO A 212 22.83 -20.61 4.81
C PRO A 212 21.35 -21.05 5.05
N THR A 213 20.85 -22.03 4.27
CA THR A 213 19.50 -22.70 4.40
C THR A 213 19.63 -24.09 5.06
N PRO A 214 18.60 -24.69 5.73
CA PRO A 214 17.73 -25.69 5.06
C PRO A 214 16.27 -25.91 5.58
N THR A 215 15.32 -26.12 4.64
CA THR A 215 14.31 -27.21 4.53
C THR A 215 13.08 -27.36 5.47
N ILE A 216 11.89 -27.13 4.85
CA ILE A 216 10.50 -27.69 4.98
C ILE A 216 9.55 -27.28 6.14
N ALA A 217 8.46 -26.65 5.68
CA ALA A 217 7.09 -26.53 6.21
C ALA A 217 6.80 -25.62 7.42
N ALA A 218 6.54 -24.33 7.15
CA ALA A 218 5.66 -23.50 7.98
C ALA A 218 5.06 -22.37 7.13
N SER A 219 3.78 -22.08 7.33
CA SER A 219 3.13 -20.85 6.88
C SER A 219 3.99 -19.64 7.23
N HIS A 220 4.07 -18.66 6.33
CA HIS A 220 4.82 -17.41 6.50
C HIS A 220 4.57 -16.72 7.87
N PRO A 221 5.54 -15.95 8.40
CA PRO A 221 5.41 -15.29 9.68
C PRO A 221 4.30 -14.23 9.62
N ILE A 222 3.37 -14.35 10.55
CA ILE A 222 2.35 -13.38 10.90
C ILE A 222 3.07 -12.12 11.44
N THR A 223 2.68 -10.92 11.01
CA THR A 223 3.24 -9.64 11.46
C THR A 223 2.27 -8.93 12.41
N GLN A 224 2.53 -9.07 13.70
CA GLN A 224 1.77 -8.41 14.75
C GLN A 224 2.22 -6.96 14.93
N VAL A 225 1.29 -6.02 14.78
CA VAL A 225 1.56 -4.58 14.93
C VAL A 225 0.83 -4.03 16.14
N TYR A 226 1.54 -3.26 16.97
CA TYR A 226 1.02 -2.58 18.15
C TYR A 226 1.44 -1.11 18.16
N VAL A 227 0.51 -0.21 18.44
CA VAL A 227 0.78 1.20 18.73
C VAL A 227 0.40 1.47 20.18
N LEU A 228 1.36 1.90 20.97
CA LEU A 228 1.17 2.24 22.38
C LEU A 228 0.74 3.69 22.52
N ALA A 229 -0.35 3.90 23.25
CA ALA A 229 -0.86 5.20 23.64
C ALA A 229 -1.08 5.23 25.16
N ASP A 230 -0.67 6.31 25.82
CA ASP A 230 -0.71 6.51 27.28
C ASP A 230 -2.13 6.41 27.84
N ARG A 231 -3.15 6.79 27.05
CA ARG A 231 -4.55 6.65 27.46
C ARG A 231 -5.00 5.19 27.59
N LEU A 232 -4.31 4.24 26.95
CA LEU A 232 -4.55 2.79 27.13
C LEU A 232 -4.08 2.26 28.49
N PHE A 233 -3.32 3.07 29.25
CA PHE A 233 -2.82 2.72 30.56
C PHE A 233 -3.55 3.44 31.70
N VAL A 234 -4.68 4.09 31.42
CA VAL A 234 -5.52 4.75 32.43
C VAL A 234 -6.38 3.68 33.13
N PRO A 235 -6.52 3.70 34.47
CA PRO A 235 -7.29 2.71 35.23
C PRO A 235 -8.81 2.67 34.97
N GLU A 236 -9.32 3.34 33.93
CA GLU A 236 -10.76 3.43 33.63
C GLU A 236 -11.30 2.22 32.86
N ALA A 237 -10.46 1.21 32.58
CA ALA A 237 -10.93 -0.09 32.13
C ALA A 237 -11.75 -0.75 33.27
N ARG A 238 -13.08 -0.68 33.14
CA ARG A 238 -14.03 -1.40 33.99
C ARG A 238 -13.58 -2.85 34.10
N ALA A 239 -13.37 -3.31 35.34
CA ALA A 239 -13.08 -4.70 35.64
C ALA A 239 -14.10 -5.60 34.94
N ALA A 240 -13.61 -6.50 34.10
CA ALA A 240 -14.44 -7.45 33.38
C ALA A 240 -14.07 -8.88 33.77
N ALA A 241 -15.11 -9.70 33.79
CA ALA A 241 -15.13 -11.05 34.33
C ALA A 241 -14.32 -12.05 33.48
N PRO A 242 -13.82 -13.15 34.08
CA PRO A 242 -13.02 -14.13 33.38
C PRO A 242 -13.91 -15.14 32.65
N THR A 243 -13.93 -15.17 31.31
CA THR A 243 -14.45 -16.29 30.47
C THR A 243 -14.10 -16.01 28.99
N ALA A 244 -13.67 -16.92 28.11
CA ALA A 244 -13.57 -18.38 28.11
C ALA A 244 -12.40 -18.83 27.20
N GLN A 245 -11.74 -19.93 27.58
CA GLN A 245 -10.63 -20.56 26.85
C GLN A 245 -11.12 -21.33 25.62
N GLY A 246 -10.66 -20.94 24.43
CA GLY A 246 -10.54 -21.83 23.28
C GLY A 246 -9.19 -22.55 23.31
N PRO A 247 -9.08 -23.80 22.85
CA PRO A 247 -7.81 -24.48 22.73
C PRO A 247 -7.13 -23.99 21.44
N GLU A 248 -6.10 -23.14 21.54
CA GLU A 248 -4.87 -23.18 20.70
C GLU A 248 -4.06 -21.87 20.69
N ASP A 249 -4.57 -20.70 21.12
CA ASP A 249 -3.85 -19.42 20.99
C ASP A 249 -3.59 -18.68 22.31
N LEU A 250 -2.38 -18.10 22.46
CA LEU A 250 -2.03 -17.28 23.63
C LEU A 250 -2.96 -16.06 23.64
N PRO A 251 -3.44 -15.60 24.81
CA PRO A 251 -4.25 -14.39 24.86
C PRO A 251 -3.48 -13.21 24.27
N ALA A 252 -4.21 -12.30 23.60
CA ALA A 252 -3.64 -11.04 23.14
C ALA A 252 -2.90 -10.36 24.30
N PRO A 253 -1.76 -9.69 24.04
CA PRO A 253 -1.07 -9.01 25.12
C PRO A 253 -1.97 -7.93 25.71
N VAL A 254 -1.69 -7.54 26.94
CA VAL A 254 -2.39 -6.47 27.65
C VAL A 254 -1.42 -5.33 28.00
N PRO A 255 -1.86 -4.07 28.09
CA PRO A 255 -1.05 -3.01 28.63
C PRO A 255 -0.64 -3.30 30.06
N VAL A 256 0.59 -2.98 30.37
CA VAL A 256 1.14 -3.10 31.71
C VAL A 256 1.93 -1.86 32.06
N GLN A 257 1.85 -1.46 33.32
CA GLN A 257 2.75 -0.48 33.91
C GLN A 257 3.61 -1.18 34.96
N LEU A 258 4.89 -0.83 34.97
CA LEU A 258 5.86 -1.34 35.93
C LEU A 258 6.66 -0.17 36.48
N THR A 259 6.70 -0.03 37.81
CA THR A 259 7.65 0.87 38.47
C THR A 259 8.86 0.05 38.90
N ALA A 260 10.05 0.48 38.48
CA ALA A 260 11.30 -0.18 38.80
C ALA A 260 11.54 -0.22 40.31
N ASP A 261 11.91 -1.39 40.83
CA ASP A 261 12.35 -1.56 42.20
C ASP A 261 13.82 -1.09 42.39
N ASP A 262 14.35 -1.23 43.61
CA ASP A 262 15.73 -0.83 43.92
C ASP A 262 16.77 -1.57 43.07
N GLN A 263 16.52 -2.82 42.71
CA GLN A 263 17.47 -3.64 41.96
C GLN A 263 17.48 -3.23 40.49
N LEU A 264 16.31 -3.12 39.86
CA LEU A 264 16.17 -2.64 38.48
C LEU A 264 16.74 -1.22 38.35
N ARG A 265 16.47 -0.33 39.32
CA ARG A 265 17.08 1.02 39.37
C ARG A 265 18.60 0.98 39.45
N ALA A 266 19.18 0.07 40.25
CA ALA A 266 20.64 -0.08 40.34
C ALA A 266 21.26 -0.56 39.02
N ARG A 267 20.53 -1.37 38.24
CA ARG A 267 20.94 -1.85 36.92
C ARG A 267 20.84 -0.78 35.84
N VAL A 268 19.75 -0.04 35.81
CA VAL A 268 19.62 1.15 34.94
C VAL A 268 20.76 2.14 35.23
N ALA A 269 21.08 2.38 36.51
CA ALA A 269 22.22 3.22 36.88
C ALA A 269 23.58 2.63 36.46
N GLN A 270 23.73 1.31 36.40
CA GLN A 270 24.93 0.66 35.85
C GLN A 270 25.01 0.86 34.34
N LEU A 271 23.90 0.69 33.63
CA LEU A 271 23.80 0.95 32.19
C LEU A 271 24.18 2.39 31.86
N ASP A 272 23.67 3.35 32.62
CA ASP A 272 24.03 4.76 32.48
C ASP A 272 25.52 5.03 32.68
N ARG A 273 26.17 4.34 33.62
CA ARG A 273 27.63 4.45 33.83
C ARG A 273 28.42 3.87 32.67
N THR A 274 28.02 2.69 32.17
CA THR A 274 28.68 2.04 31.03
C THR A 274 28.53 2.86 29.75
N ALA A 275 27.33 3.37 29.48
CA ALA A 275 27.05 4.17 28.29
C ALA A 275 27.86 5.48 28.28
N ARG A 276 28.03 6.15 29.42
CA ARG A 276 28.91 7.33 29.54
C ARG A 276 30.38 7.05 29.21
N ALA A 277 30.81 5.80 29.31
CA ALA A 277 32.17 5.37 28.99
C ALA A 277 32.34 4.93 27.52
N GLN A 278 31.24 4.78 26.77
CA GLN A 278 31.22 4.37 25.37
C GLN A 278 31.05 5.58 24.44
N ALA A 279 31.53 5.47 23.20
CA ALA A 279 31.28 6.49 22.18
C ALA A 279 29.80 6.48 21.77
N PRO A 280 29.21 7.63 21.38
CA PRO A 280 27.84 7.66 20.88
C PRO A 280 27.67 6.70 19.70
N MET A 281 26.57 5.95 19.68
CA MET A 281 26.28 5.08 18.54
C MET A 281 26.07 5.90 17.26
N ALA A 282 26.66 5.43 16.17
CA ALA A 282 26.44 6.01 14.84
C ALA A 282 25.03 5.65 14.37
N ILE A 283 24.18 6.66 14.17
CA ILE A 283 22.85 6.50 13.59
C ILE A 283 23.02 6.50 12.07
N GLN A 284 22.46 5.50 11.40
CA GLN A 284 22.44 5.51 9.94
C GLN A 284 21.41 6.54 9.48
N GLU A 285 21.87 7.60 8.83
CA GLU A 285 21.00 8.70 8.39
C GLU A 285 19.85 8.19 7.53
N ALA A 286 18.67 8.74 7.79
CA ALA A 286 17.45 8.52 7.01
C ALA A 286 17.70 8.82 5.52
N GLN A 287 17.10 8.02 4.63
CA GLN A 287 17.05 8.41 3.21
C GLN A 287 16.29 9.73 3.09
N ALA A 288 16.67 10.62 2.18
CA ALA A 288 16.10 11.98 2.07
C ALA A 288 14.56 12.06 1.92
N THR A 289 13.87 10.94 1.69
CA THR A 289 12.41 10.83 1.57
C THR A 289 11.72 10.13 2.75
N SER A 290 12.44 9.54 3.70
CA SER A 290 11.88 8.85 4.87
C SER A 290 12.46 9.46 6.13
N GLY A 291 11.63 9.81 7.12
CA GLY A 291 12.10 10.26 8.43
C GLY A 291 12.65 9.12 9.31
N TRP A 292 12.52 7.85 8.87
CA TRP A 292 12.93 6.69 9.65
C TRP A 292 14.42 6.38 9.49
N SER A 293 15.13 6.29 10.62
CA SER A 293 16.56 5.96 10.69
C SER A 293 16.79 4.73 11.57
N GLN A 294 17.69 3.83 11.13
CA GLN A 294 18.11 2.71 11.95
C GLN A 294 18.98 3.21 13.11
N TYR A 295 18.52 2.97 14.33
CA TYR A 295 19.24 3.35 15.54
C TYR A 295 20.13 2.20 16.04
N TYR A 296 19.59 0.98 16.10
CA TYR A 296 20.31 -0.20 16.52
C TYR A 296 19.70 -1.45 15.91
N ALA A 297 20.52 -2.43 15.51
CA ALA A 297 20.05 -3.73 15.07
C ALA A 297 21.00 -4.83 15.53
N THR A 298 20.45 -6.02 15.79
CA THR A 298 21.22 -7.23 16.05
C THR A 298 20.42 -8.46 15.61
N ASP A 299 21.11 -9.36 14.93
CA ASP A 299 20.67 -10.73 14.59
C ASP A 299 21.16 -11.75 15.64
N PHE A 300 21.75 -11.25 16.74
CA PHE A 300 22.36 -12.04 17.81
C PHE A 300 23.49 -13.00 17.39
N GLU A 301 24.02 -12.89 16.16
CA GLU A 301 25.13 -13.72 15.68
C GLU A 301 26.48 -13.31 16.29
N SER A 302 26.61 -12.03 16.63
CA SER A 302 27.79 -11.48 17.30
C SER A 302 27.73 -11.67 18.82
N ASN A 303 28.81 -11.35 19.54
CA ASN A 303 28.78 -11.30 21.00
C ASN A 303 28.10 -9.98 21.43
N PHE A 304 26.82 -9.83 21.08
CA PHE A 304 26.07 -8.55 21.07
C PHE A 304 26.13 -7.74 22.38
N LEU A 305 26.38 -8.40 23.51
CA LEU A 305 26.50 -7.78 24.84
C LEU A 305 27.90 -7.27 25.18
N PHE A 306 28.92 -7.81 24.52
CA PHE A 306 30.32 -7.43 24.70
C PHE A 306 30.84 -6.54 23.56
N ASP A 307 30.07 -6.43 22.48
CA ASP A 307 30.40 -5.63 21.29
C ASP A 307 30.09 -4.14 21.48
N GLY A 308 29.70 -3.71 22.69
CA GLY A 308 29.48 -2.30 23.03
C GLY A 308 28.13 -1.73 22.54
N GLY A 309 27.13 -2.59 22.35
CA GLY A 309 25.77 -2.17 22.01
C GLY A 309 25.02 -1.48 23.17
N PRO A 310 23.82 -0.93 22.91
CA PRO A 310 23.05 -0.14 23.88
C PRO A 310 22.33 -1.01 24.92
N CYS A 311 22.43 -2.33 24.83
CA CYS A 311 21.65 -3.29 25.59
C CYS A 311 22.49 -4.07 26.59
N ILE A 312 21.94 -4.29 27.79
CA ILE A 312 22.48 -5.19 28.82
C ILE A 312 21.38 -6.12 29.32
N TRP A 313 21.74 -7.28 29.82
CA TRP A 313 20.81 -8.07 30.65
C TRP A 313 20.91 -7.69 32.13
N ASP A 314 19.85 -7.97 32.87
CA ASP A 314 19.87 -7.98 34.33
C ASP A 314 20.32 -9.36 34.83
N ASN A 315 21.34 -9.38 35.70
CA ASN A 315 21.72 -10.56 36.46
C ASN A 315 21.05 -10.47 37.84
N TYR A 316 19.81 -10.95 37.90
CA TYR A 316 18.85 -10.67 39.00
C TYR A 316 19.14 -11.46 40.30
N ASP A 317 20.13 -12.37 40.36
CA ASP A 317 20.40 -13.18 41.57
C ASP A 317 21.91 -13.40 41.85
N PRO A 318 22.44 -12.95 43.01
CA PRO A 318 23.82 -13.20 43.42
C PRO A 318 24.14 -14.67 43.82
N GLY A 319 23.19 -15.61 43.71
CA GLY A 319 23.40 -17.05 43.96
C GLY A 319 23.22 -17.98 42.75
N GLN A 320 22.57 -17.52 41.68
CA GLN A 320 22.34 -18.27 40.44
C GLN A 320 22.27 -17.29 39.26
N PRO A 321 23.33 -17.12 38.45
CA PRO A 321 23.29 -16.19 37.33
C PRO A 321 22.21 -16.61 36.34
N ARG A 322 21.26 -15.70 36.14
CA ARG A 322 20.05 -15.85 35.35
C ARG A 322 20.01 -14.67 34.39
N TRP A 323 20.05 -14.94 33.09
CA TRP A 323 20.32 -13.95 32.04
C TRP A 323 19.74 -14.39 30.69
N TRP A 324 19.70 -13.47 29.74
CA TRP A 324 19.21 -13.71 28.37
C TRP A 324 20.29 -14.36 27.50
N GLU A 325 20.43 -15.68 27.52
CA GLU A 325 21.51 -16.36 26.78
C GLU A 325 21.19 -16.54 25.30
N ARG A 326 22.27 -16.57 24.52
CA ARG A 326 22.27 -16.94 23.12
C ARG A 326 22.31 -18.46 22.97
N ASP A 327 21.40 -19.03 22.20
CA ASP A 327 21.31 -20.48 21.99
C ASP A 327 21.00 -20.80 20.52
N THR A 328 21.31 -22.03 20.10
CA THR A 328 21.19 -22.53 18.72
C THR A 328 19.94 -23.40 18.47
N GLN A 329 19.26 -23.80 19.55
CA GLN A 329 18.15 -24.75 19.55
C GLN A 329 16.92 -24.20 18.84
N ARG A 330 16.67 -22.90 18.99
CA ARG A 330 15.61 -22.20 18.30
C ARG A 330 16.17 -20.90 17.75
N LYS A 331 15.82 -20.60 16.51
CA LYS A 331 16.21 -19.39 15.79
C LYS A 331 15.25 -19.14 14.65
N TRP A 332 15.13 -17.88 14.27
CA TRP A 332 14.43 -17.47 13.07
C TRP A 332 15.39 -17.43 11.88
N SER A 333 16.56 -16.83 12.06
CA SER A 333 17.63 -16.70 11.06
C SER A 333 19.00 -17.02 11.67
N GLY A 334 20.03 -17.09 10.83
CA GLY A 334 21.40 -17.28 11.30
C GLY A 334 21.62 -18.59 12.04
N SER A 335 22.37 -18.52 13.13
CA SER A 335 22.78 -19.63 13.99
C SER A 335 22.19 -19.52 15.39
N TYR A 336 21.76 -18.33 15.80
CA TYR A 336 21.41 -18.05 17.19
C TYR A 336 20.17 -17.18 17.35
N ALA A 337 19.44 -17.42 18.45
CA ALA A 337 18.49 -16.46 19.02
C ALA A 337 18.74 -16.36 20.52
N ILE A 338 18.11 -15.37 21.18
CA ILE A 338 18.23 -15.19 22.62
C ILE A 338 16.96 -15.62 23.35
N TRP A 339 17.14 -16.12 24.57
CA TRP A 339 16.03 -16.54 25.44
C TRP A 339 16.42 -16.42 26.92
N PRO A 340 15.45 -16.33 27.85
CA PRO A 340 15.75 -16.21 29.27
C PRO A 340 16.17 -17.57 29.86
N ALA A 341 17.47 -17.74 30.12
CA ALA A 341 18.07 -18.99 30.59
C ALA A 341 18.66 -18.86 32.02
N ALA A 342 18.87 -20.00 32.70
CA ALA A 342 19.74 -20.06 33.89
C ALA A 342 21.04 -20.78 33.53
N HIS A 343 22.16 -20.35 34.10
CA HIS A 343 23.43 -21.05 33.95
C HIS A 343 23.71 -21.99 35.14
N PRO A 344 24.12 -23.26 34.90
CA PRO A 344 24.21 -23.93 33.61
C PRO A 344 22.82 -24.31 33.08
N ALA A 345 22.63 -24.18 31.76
CA ALA A 345 21.34 -24.41 31.11
C ALA A 345 20.74 -25.77 31.52
N PRO A 346 19.54 -25.81 32.13
CA PRO A 346 18.80 -27.05 32.26
C PRO A 346 18.48 -27.62 30.87
N ALA A 347 18.03 -28.88 30.82
CA ALA A 347 17.75 -29.64 29.61
C ALA A 347 17.15 -28.79 28.46
N PRO A 348 17.54 -29.06 27.19
CA PRO A 348 17.26 -28.16 26.08
C PRO A 348 15.75 -27.88 25.97
N ASN A 349 15.39 -26.59 25.92
CA ASN A 349 14.06 -26.03 25.65
C ASN A 349 13.11 -25.75 26.84
N GLN A 350 13.57 -25.51 28.07
CA GLN A 350 12.70 -25.11 29.17
C GLN A 350 13.29 -24.02 30.07
N TYR A 351 12.55 -22.94 30.34
CA TYR A 351 12.99 -21.91 31.30
C TYR A 351 12.85 -22.40 32.75
N PRO A 352 13.75 -21.99 33.67
CA PRO A 352 13.64 -22.26 35.10
C PRO A 352 12.37 -21.67 35.74
N ASN A 353 11.88 -22.29 36.81
CA ASN A 353 10.81 -21.73 37.64
C ASN A 353 11.34 -20.55 38.47
N ASN A 354 10.46 -19.61 38.81
CA ASN A 354 10.75 -18.42 39.61
C ASN A 354 11.91 -17.59 39.04
N LEU A 355 12.01 -17.54 37.71
CA LEU A 355 12.99 -16.75 36.97
C LEU A 355 12.47 -15.31 36.86
N THR A 356 13.39 -14.35 36.95
CA THR A 356 13.18 -12.99 36.48
C THR A 356 14.41 -12.62 35.68
N ALA A 357 14.22 -12.27 34.41
CA ALA A 357 15.29 -11.95 33.49
C ALA A 357 14.88 -10.77 32.62
N ASN A 358 15.68 -9.71 32.62
CA ASN A 358 15.43 -8.50 31.86
C ASN A 358 16.53 -8.31 30.82
N LEU A 359 16.17 -7.97 29.59
CA LEU A 359 17.06 -7.38 28.60
C LEU A 359 16.67 -5.91 28.48
N ILE A 360 17.59 -5.00 28.80
CA ILE A 360 17.34 -3.57 28.89
C ILE A 360 18.26 -2.84 27.94
N CYS A 361 17.69 -2.09 26.99
CA CYS A 361 18.41 -1.21 26.10
C CYS A 361 18.23 0.24 26.53
N ARG A 362 19.32 1.02 26.53
CA ARG A 362 19.33 2.47 26.77
C ARG A 362 19.70 3.18 25.49
N LEU A 363 18.83 4.07 25.05
CA LEU A 363 18.95 4.79 23.80
C LEU A 363 19.09 6.28 24.09
N ASP A 364 20.22 6.87 23.72
CA ASP A 364 20.47 8.31 23.76
C ASP A 364 20.05 9.04 22.50
N ASN A 365 20.07 10.37 22.56
CA ASN A 365 19.75 11.28 21.47
C ASN A 365 18.29 11.18 21.02
N MET A 366 17.39 10.74 21.90
CA MET A 366 15.97 10.56 21.59
C MET A 366 15.11 11.80 21.88
N ALA A 367 15.75 12.95 22.09
CA ALA A 367 15.03 14.20 22.31
C ALA A 367 14.39 14.69 21.00
N GLY A 368 13.11 15.05 21.05
CA GLY A 368 12.42 15.70 19.94
C GLY A 368 12.13 14.81 18.73
N ILE A 369 12.14 13.48 18.90
CA ILE A 369 11.69 12.55 17.87
C ILE A 369 10.17 12.36 17.94
N GLU A 370 9.54 12.09 16.81
CA GLU A 370 8.08 11.94 16.72
C GLU A 370 7.61 10.52 16.99
N ASN A 371 8.48 9.53 16.72
CA ASN A 371 8.19 8.14 17.01
C ASN A 371 9.44 7.30 17.18
N MET A 372 9.24 6.09 17.72
CA MET A 372 10.18 4.99 17.64
C MET A 372 9.45 3.71 17.26
N LEU A 373 10.18 2.82 16.59
CA LEU A 373 9.72 1.48 16.23
C LEU A 373 10.71 0.47 16.78
N VAL A 374 10.17 -0.51 17.50
CA VAL A 374 10.89 -1.72 17.86
C VAL A 374 10.30 -2.86 17.06
N GLU A 375 11.11 -3.46 16.21
CA GLU A 375 10.78 -4.63 15.41
C GLU A 375 11.64 -5.81 15.86
N PHE A 376 11.04 -6.98 16.07
CA PHE A 376 11.77 -8.20 16.40
C PHE A 376 10.95 -9.42 16.01
N LYS A 377 11.63 -10.56 15.88
CA LYS A 377 11.01 -11.88 15.73
C LYS A 377 10.80 -12.47 17.11
N MET A 378 9.63 -13.04 17.35
CA MET A 378 9.36 -13.76 18.58
C MET A 378 8.70 -15.10 18.32
N TRP A 379 9.24 -16.12 18.96
CA TRP A 379 8.56 -17.37 19.24
C TRP A 379 8.22 -17.38 20.72
N LEU A 380 6.98 -17.73 21.09
CA LEU A 380 6.52 -17.60 22.47
C LEU A 380 5.79 -18.86 22.92
N GLN A 381 6.26 -19.50 23.98
CA GLN A 381 5.55 -20.57 24.66
C GLN A 381 5.51 -20.35 26.17
N LEU A 382 4.31 -20.16 26.71
CA LEU A 382 4.05 -19.95 28.14
C LEU A 382 3.13 -21.04 28.67
N TYR A 383 3.21 -21.35 29.97
CA TYR A 383 2.37 -22.36 30.59
C TYR A 383 1.58 -21.80 31.78
N ASP A 384 2.26 -21.39 32.84
CA ASP A 384 1.70 -20.96 34.12
C ASP A 384 1.25 -19.49 34.08
N PRO A 385 0.16 -19.10 34.77
CA PRO A 385 -0.26 -17.70 34.87
C PRO A 385 0.76 -16.77 35.55
N GLY A 386 1.74 -17.33 36.26
CA GLY A 386 2.92 -16.63 36.74
C GLY A 386 3.97 -16.36 35.64
N ASP A 387 3.90 -17.05 34.50
CA ASP A 387 4.75 -16.79 33.35
C ASP A 387 4.27 -15.54 32.62
N LYS A 388 5.12 -14.51 32.61
CA LYS A 388 4.85 -13.22 32.00
C LYS A 388 6.01 -12.81 31.13
N PHE A 389 5.71 -12.48 29.89
CA PHE A 389 6.66 -11.84 29.00
C PHE A 389 6.18 -10.44 28.66
N SER A 390 7.01 -9.43 28.82
CA SER A 390 6.65 -8.03 28.57
C SER A 390 7.66 -7.32 27.69
N VAL A 391 7.17 -6.43 26.81
CA VAL A 391 7.99 -5.42 26.12
C VAL A 391 7.58 -4.06 26.62
N LEU A 392 8.52 -3.35 27.22
CA LEU A 392 8.30 -2.18 28.05
C LEU A 392 9.18 -1.03 27.61
N PHE A 393 8.69 0.19 27.77
CA PHE A 393 9.36 1.41 27.38
C PHE A 393 9.31 2.41 28.53
N SER A 394 10.35 3.24 28.68
CA SER A 394 10.44 4.25 29.73
C SER A 394 11.28 5.45 29.26
N GLY A 395 10.89 6.65 29.69
CA GLY A 395 11.68 7.88 29.46
C GLY A 395 12.58 8.27 30.65
N ASP A 396 12.35 7.68 31.83
CA ASP A 396 13.05 8.01 33.07
C ASP A 396 13.83 6.82 33.66
N GLY A 397 13.70 5.63 33.06
CA GLY A 397 14.32 4.39 33.56
C GLY A 397 13.71 3.90 34.88
N VAL A 398 12.57 4.46 35.28
CA VAL A 398 11.86 4.14 36.53
C VAL A 398 10.45 3.67 36.25
N ASN A 399 9.70 4.42 35.45
CA ASN A 399 8.32 4.11 35.12
C ASN A 399 8.27 3.54 33.71
N TYR A 400 7.93 2.27 33.62
CA TYR A 400 7.84 1.50 32.39
C TYR A 400 6.39 1.28 32.01
N ARG A 401 6.12 1.36 30.71
CA ARG A 401 4.83 1.11 30.08
C ARG A 401 5.00 0.27 28.84
N GLY A 402 4.12 -0.68 28.60
CA GLY A 402 4.19 -1.49 27.39
C GLY A 402 3.18 -2.61 27.40
N ILE A 403 3.54 -3.75 26.81
CA ILE A 403 2.62 -4.86 26.57
C ILE A 403 3.12 -6.14 27.25
N GLN A 404 2.21 -6.97 27.74
CA GLN A 404 2.52 -8.22 28.44
C GLN A 404 1.65 -9.39 27.96
N TRP A 405 2.28 -10.52 27.68
CA TRP A 405 1.65 -11.83 27.52
C TRP A 405 1.74 -12.60 28.84
N THR A 406 0.69 -13.34 29.17
CA THR A 406 0.59 -14.13 30.41
C THR A 406 0.19 -15.57 30.09
N GLY A 407 0.79 -16.56 30.75
CA GLY A 407 0.40 -17.97 30.63
C GLY A 407 -1.00 -18.27 31.19
N SER A 408 -1.50 -19.49 30.98
CA SER A 408 -2.92 -19.80 31.21
C SER A 408 -3.21 -21.19 31.82
N ASN A 409 -2.24 -21.78 32.51
CA ASN A 409 -2.21 -23.17 32.99
C ASN A 409 -2.31 -24.24 31.88
N ASN A 410 -2.06 -23.85 30.63
CA ASN A 410 -1.98 -24.71 29.46
C ASN A 410 -0.81 -24.26 28.59
N ILE A 411 -0.11 -25.21 27.95
CA ILE A 411 0.96 -24.86 27.03
C ILE A 411 0.31 -24.25 25.79
N VAL A 412 0.62 -22.98 25.54
CA VAL A 412 0.18 -22.32 24.33
C VAL A 412 1.39 -21.73 23.62
N THR A 413 1.44 -21.91 22.30
CA THR A 413 2.61 -21.59 21.50
C THR A 413 2.23 -20.64 20.38
N ILE A 414 2.88 -19.49 20.32
CA ILE A 414 2.95 -18.66 19.11
C ILE A 414 4.24 -19.03 18.39
N ASP A 415 4.11 -19.50 17.15
CA ASP A 415 5.27 -19.72 16.28
C ASP A 415 5.91 -18.39 15.88
N TRP A 416 7.10 -18.44 15.29
CA TRP A 416 7.87 -17.26 14.91
C TRP A 416 7.02 -16.24 14.15
N SER A 417 6.82 -15.08 14.77
CA SER A 417 6.05 -13.96 14.22
C SER A 417 6.88 -12.69 14.31
N THR A 418 6.67 -11.77 13.38
CA THR A 418 7.25 -10.41 13.49
C THR A 418 6.39 -9.58 14.42
N TYR A 419 7.00 -8.87 15.34
CA TYR A 419 6.35 -7.88 16.19
C TYR A 419 6.88 -6.51 15.84
N ARG A 420 5.98 -5.56 15.55
CA ARG A 420 6.26 -4.13 15.41
C ARG A 420 5.55 -3.39 16.52
N ILE A 421 6.31 -2.68 17.35
CA ILE A 421 5.76 -1.91 18.46
C ILE A 421 6.19 -0.45 18.30
N TYR A 422 5.20 0.42 18.14
CA TYR A 422 5.34 1.86 18.07
C TYR A 422 5.03 2.50 19.43
N TYR A 423 5.77 3.54 19.82
CA TYR A 423 5.43 4.33 21.00
C TYR A 423 5.61 5.85 20.77
N PRO A 424 4.71 6.47 19.99
CA PRO A 424 4.87 7.87 19.58
C PRO A 424 4.80 8.87 20.73
N GLU A 425 4.00 8.60 21.76
CA GLU A 425 3.81 9.56 22.86
C GLU A 425 5.04 9.66 23.78
N LEU A 426 5.68 8.51 24.07
CA LEU A 426 6.95 8.53 24.78
C LEU A 426 8.00 9.28 23.97
N ALA A 427 8.09 9.02 22.66
CA ALA A 427 8.99 9.72 21.74
C ALA A 427 8.83 11.25 21.81
N LYS A 428 7.60 11.76 21.62
CA LYS A 428 7.30 13.21 21.61
C LYS A 428 7.58 13.90 22.95
N THR A 429 7.41 13.19 24.07
CA THR A 429 7.59 13.77 25.42
C THR A 429 9.00 13.57 25.99
N ASN A 430 9.85 12.76 25.33
CA ASN A 430 11.17 12.43 25.85
C ASN A 430 12.15 13.60 25.76
N THR A 431 12.90 13.82 26.84
CA THR A 431 13.93 14.86 26.92
C THR A 431 15.33 14.43 26.50
N GLY A 432 15.56 13.16 26.12
CA GLY A 432 16.83 12.71 25.55
C GLY A 432 17.18 11.23 25.63
N THR A 433 16.60 10.45 26.55
CA THR A 433 16.97 9.04 26.76
C THR A 433 15.73 8.16 26.87
N VAL A 434 15.70 7.08 26.10
CA VAL A 434 14.65 6.05 26.14
C VAL A 434 15.25 4.75 26.66
N TYR A 435 14.51 4.04 27.51
CA TYR A 435 14.81 2.67 27.89
C TYR A 435 13.76 1.75 27.28
N ILE A 436 14.21 0.64 26.68
CA ILE A 436 13.35 -0.45 26.22
C ILE A 436 13.74 -1.69 27.01
N MET A 437 12.76 -2.45 27.49
CA MET A 437 12.99 -3.64 28.28
C MET A 437 12.12 -4.81 27.81
N TRP A 438 12.77 -5.93 27.50
CA TRP A 438 12.13 -7.24 27.38
C TRP A 438 12.27 -7.95 28.72
N SER A 439 11.16 -8.10 29.43
CA SER A 439 11.13 -8.68 30.77
C SER A 439 10.44 -10.03 30.73
N PHE A 440 11.10 -11.05 31.27
CA PHE A 440 10.49 -12.36 31.47
C PHE A 440 10.47 -12.71 32.96
N GLN A 441 9.29 -13.07 33.45
CA GLN A 441 9.07 -13.63 34.77
C GLN A 441 8.46 -15.02 34.59
N SER A 442 8.98 -16.05 35.27
CA SER A 442 8.35 -17.37 35.29
C SER A 442 7.70 -17.68 36.64
N GLY A 443 6.63 -18.46 36.60
CA GLY A 443 5.90 -18.92 37.76
C GLY A 443 6.62 -19.99 38.57
N ALA A 444 5.95 -20.45 39.62
CA ALA A 444 6.47 -21.49 40.51
C ALA A 444 6.35 -22.92 39.93
N TYR A 445 5.54 -23.10 38.88
CA TYR A 445 5.16 -24.41 38.34
C TYR A 445 5.19 -24.42 36.82
N GLY A 446 5.56 -25.57 36.25
CA GLY A 446 5.55 -25.82 34.81
C GLY A 446 6.59 -25.01 34.04
N GLN A 447 7.34 -25.69 33.17
CA GLN A 447 8.34 -25.04 32.32
C GLN A 447 7.90 -25.21 30.87
N ALA A 448 7.96 -24.12 30.13
CA ALA A 448 7.69 -24.12 28.71
C ALA A 448 8.92 -23.64 27.93
N GLY A 449 8.81 -23.67 26.60
CA GLY A 449 9.87 -23.28 25.67
C GLY A 449 10.32 -21.83 25.81
N GLY A 450 9.51 -20.97 26.43
CA GLY A 450 9.86 -19.58 26.73
C GLY A 450 9.57 -18.60 25.61
N PRO A 451 9.77 -17.30 25.86
CA PRO A 451 9.99 -16.33 24.80
C PRO A 451 11.39 -16.53 24.21
N TRP A 452 11.48 -16.58 22.89
CA TRP A 452 12.72 -16.48 22.12
C TRP A 452 12.65 -15.25 21.24
N LEU A 453 13.74 -14.48 21.17
CA LEU A 453 13.83 -13.26 20.37
C LEU A 453 14.95 -13.37 19.35
N ASP A 454 14.68 -12.90 18.14
CA ASP A 454 15.63 -12.88 17.03
C ASP A 454 15.41 -11.64 16.14
N ASP A 455 16.37 -11.29 15.28
CA ASP A 455 16.35 -10.13 14.36
C ASP A 455 15.80 -8.84 15.01
N LEU A 456 16.40 -8.38 16.11
CA LEU A 456 15.98 -7.14 16.79
C LEU A 456 16.43 -5.91 15.99
N SER A 457 15.50 -5.01 15.73
CA SER A 457 15.68 -3.72 15.06
C SER A 457 15.00 -2.61 15.84
N ILE A 458 15.73 -1.54 16.13
CA ILE A 458 15.24 -0.33 16.77
C ILE A 458 15.45 0.83 15.79
N GLN A 459 14.37 1.51 15.45
CA GLN A 459 14.37 2.66 14.55
C GLN A 459 13.75 3.87 15.26
N ARG A 460 14.27 5.05 14.93
CA ARG A 460 13.71 6.34 15.33
C ARG A 460 13.08 7.01 14.12
N TYR A 461 12.06 7.82 14.36
CA TYR A 461 11.44 8.65 13.34
C TYR A 461 11.67 10.12 13.67
N ASP A 462 12.46 10.77 12.82
CA ASP A 462 12.63 12.22 12.79
C ASP A 462 11.72 12.77 11.71
N MET A 463 10.65 13.44 12.10
CA MET A 463 9.73 13.99 11.09
C MET A 463 10.48 14.98 10.19
N PRO A 464 10.45 14.81 8.85
CA PRO A 464 11.10 15.74 7.95
C PRO A 464 10.55 17.16 8.14
N THR A 465 11.42 18.17 8.12
CA THR A 465 10.97 19.58 8.23
C THR A 465 10.05 20.00 7.09
N THR A 466 10.20 19.39 5.92
CA THR A 466 9.27 19.54 4.78
C THR A 466 7.88 18.97 5.04
N SER A 467 7.74 18.12 6.07
CA SER A 467 6.48 17.55 6.50
C SER A 467 5.66 18.48 7.41
N ALA A 468 6.25 19.59 7.87
CA ALA A 468 5.57 20.51 8.79
C ALA A 468 4.57 21.43 8.07
N ASN A 469 3.47 21.75 8.76
CA ASN A 469 2.38 22.63 8.32
C ASN A 469 1.50 22.08 7.18
N CYS A 470 1.54 20.77 6.93
CA CYS A 470 0.76 20.13 5.88
C CYS A 470 -0.72 19.92 6.20
N GLU A 471 -1.08 19.95 7.48
CA GLU A 471 -2.45 20.02 7.97
C GLU A 471 -3.22 21.23 7.40
N ASN A 472 -2.49 22.30 7.09
CA ASN A 472 -3.04 23.54 6.54
C ASN A 472 -3.02 23.59 5.01
N LEU A 473 -2.49 22.56 4.32
CA LEU A 473 -2.48 22.54 2.86
C LEU A 473 -3.90 22.50 2.32
N ASP A 474 -4.19 23.46 1.45
CA ASP A 474 -5.39 23.44 0.64
C ASP A 474 -5.08 23.81 -0.81
N PRO A 475 -4.49 22.89 -1.61
CA PRO A 475 -4.24 23.14 -3.01
C PRO A 475 -5.56 23.30 -3.75
N ARG A 476 -5.73 24.46 -4.38
CA ARG A 476 -6.94 24.83 -5.13
C ARG A 476 -6.59 25.25 -6.55
N VAL A 477 -7.54 25.06 -7.46
CA VAL A 477 -7.46 25.43 -8.88
C VAL A 477 -8.58 26.42 -9.22
N VAL A 478 -8.28 27.34 -10.14
CA VAL A 478 -9.27 28.25 -10.72
C VAL A 478 -10.00 27.53 -11.83
N VAL A 479 -11.31 27.30 -11.67
CA VAL A 479 -12.16 26.69 -12.69
C VAL A 479 -13.12 27.77 -13.23
N PRO A 480 -13.02 28.14 -14.51
CA PRO A 480 -13.92 29.12 -15.10
C PRO A 480 -15.40 28.70 -14.99
N GLY A 481 -16.25 29.63 -14.54
CA GLY A 481 -17.69 29.41 -14.38
C GLY A 481 -18.11 28.88 -13.00
N VAL A 482 -17.16 28.64 -12.09
CA VAL A 482 -17.50 28.32 -10.70
C VAL A 482 -18.17 29.53 -10.03
N PRO A 483 -19.31 29.35 -9.34
CA PRO A 483 -20.02 30.41 -8.64
C PRO A 483 -19.10 31.27 -7.74
N GLY A 484 -19.28 32.59 -7.87
CA GLY A 484 -18.51 33.63 -7.17
C GLY A 484 -17.00 33.62 -7.43
N GLY A 485 -16.53 32.95 -8.48
CA GLY A 485 -15.09 32.90 -8.80
C GLY A 485 -14.27 32.12 -7.77
N SER A 486 -14.92 31.30 -6.95
CA SER A 486 -14.27 30.50 -5.91
C SER A 486 -13.29 29.49 -6.52
N MET A 487 -12.17 29.27 -5.85
CA MET A 487 -11.26 28.19 -6.21
C MET A 487 -11.74 26.87 -5.58
N VAL A 488 -11.55 25.77 -6.29
CA VAL A 488 -11.99 24.42 -5.90
C VAL A 488 -10.81 23.45 -5.89
N SER A 489 -10.94 22.29 -5.26
CA SER A 489 -9.86 21.29 -5.22
C SER A 489 -10.27 20.00 -5.91
N LYS A 490 -9.28 19.29 -6.45
CA LYS A 490 -9.43 17.90 -6.90
C LYS A 490 -8.47 16.99 -6.15
N GLY A 491 -8.96 15.81 -5.80
CA GLY A 491 -8.20 14.78 -5.12
C GLY A 491 -8.33 13.42 -5.77
N LEU A 492 -7.61 12.45 -5.21
CA LEU A 492 -7.54 11.08 -5.68
C LEU A 492 -7.65 10.12 -4.49
N ASN A 493 -8.45 9.07 -4.63
CA ASN A 493 -8.49 8.00 -3.65
C ASN A 493 -7.26 7.12 -3.82
N LEU A 494 -6.46 7.03 -2.75
CA LEU A 494 -5.15 6.43 -2.76
C LEU A 494 -5.12 5.28 -1.74
N PRO A 495 -4.89 4.03 -2.16
CA PRO A 495 -4.87 2.91 -1.21
C PRO A 495 -3.71 3.05 -0.21
N PRO A 496 -3.86 2.65 1.06
CA PRO A 496 -2.80 2.84 2.02
C PRO A 496 -1.57 1.95 1.79
N PHE A 497 -1.76 0.76 1.21
CA PHE A 497 -0.68 -0.21 1.05
C PHE A 497 0.22 0.09 -0.17
N ALA A 498 1.47 -0.34 -0.07
CA ALA A 498 2.44 -0.29 -1.16
C ALA A 498 2.05 -1.31 -2.24
N GLU A 499 1.35 -0.84 -3.27
CA GLU A 499 1.03 -1.62 -4.46
C GLU A 499 2.13 -1.53 -5.54
N ASP A 500 3.09 -0.64 -5.32
CA ASP A 500 4.21 -0.24 -6.18
C ASP A 500 5.37 0.32 -5.34
N ASP A 501 6.43 0.77 -6.02
CA ASP A 501 7.50 1.52 -5.39
C ASP A 501 7.00 2.91 -4.94
N LEU A 502 7.24 3.27 -3.68
CA LEU A 502 6.75 4.52 -3.09
C LEU A 502 7.15 5.76 -3.90
N ASN A 503 8.39 5.82 -4.38
CA ASN A 503 8.87 6.99 -5.13
C ASN A 503 8.16 7.16 -6.49
N GLY A 504 7.99 6.06 -7.22
CA GLY A 504 7.25 6.01 -8.48
C GLY A 504 5.79 6.35 -8.27
N ARG A 505 5.20 5.89 -7.17
CA ARG A 505 3.84 6.22 -6.74
C ARG A 505 3.65 7.73 -6.54
N LEU A 506 4.47 8.32 -5.67
CA LEU A 506 4.45 9.75 -5.38
C LEU A 506 4.70 10.58 -6.64
N THR A 507 5.56 10.10 -7.54
CA THR A 507 5.81 10.71 -8.85
C THR A 507 4.56 10.70 -9.74
N ARG A 508 3.86 9.57 -9.85
CA ARG A 508 2.62 9.45 -10.64
C ARG A 508 1.47 10.28 -10.08
N VAL A 509 1.29 10.29 -8.76
CA VAL A 509 0.29 11.12 -8.08
C VAL A 509 0.54 12.61 -8.38
N GLN A 510 1.80 13.06 -8.31
CA GLN A 510 2.19 14.42 -8.67
C GLN A 510 2.00 14.73 -10.16
N GLN A 511 2.38 13.81 -11.07
CA GLN A 511 2.17 13.95 -12.51
C GLN A 511 0.69 14.05 -12.91
N SER A 512 -0.20 13.50 -12.09
CA SER A 512 -1.66 13.64 -12.25
C SER A 512 -2.19 14.98 -11.75
N ASN A 513 -1.32 15.90 -11.33
CA ASN A 513 -1.68 17.22 -10.81
C ASN A 513 -2.69 17.09 -9.65
N THR A 514 -2.45 16.12 -8.78
CA THR A 514 -3.32 15.81 -7.63
C THR A 514 -3.02 16.79 -6.50
N GLY A 515 -4.04 17.49 -5.99
CA GLY A 515 -3.87 18.42 -4.88
C GLY A 515 -4.22 17.82 -3.51
N TRP A 516 -5.04 16.77 -3.52
CA TRP A 516 -5.51 16.09 -2.32
C TRP A 516 -5.47 14.58 -2.54
N VAL A 517 -5.18 13.81 -1.51
CA VAL A 517 -5.46 12.38 -1.49
C VAL A 517 -6.40 12.03 -0.36
N ARG A 518 -7.32 11.10 -0.61
CA ARG A 518 -8.10 10.47 0.44
C ARG A 518 -7.44 9.14 0.76
N LEU A 519 -7.06 8.97 2.01
CA LEU A 519 -6.21 7.89 2.50
C LEU A 519 -6.90 7.21 3.67
N GLU A 520 -7.27 5.94 3.52
CA GLU A 520 -7.87 5.13 4.57
C GLU A 520 -6.81 4.68 5.58
N PHE A 521 -7.10 4.83 6.88
CA PHE A 521 -6.28 4.25 7.94
C PHE A 521 -6.84 2.88 8.31
N ILE A 522 -6.15 1.85 7.83
CA ILE A 522 -6.47 0.44 8.03
C ILE A 522 -5.57 -0.16 9.12
N ALA A 523 -6.18 -0.84 10.09
CA ALA A 523 -5.48 -1.71 11.03
C ALA A 523 -5.05 -3.01 10.30
N ALA A 524 -3.81 -3.46 10.52
CA ALA A 524 -3.21 -4.59 9.81
C ALA A 524 -4.15 -5.80 9.69
N ALA A 525 -4.35 -6.25 8.44
CA ALA A 525 -5.14 -7.42 8.10
C ALA A 525 -4.32 -8.69 8.36
N GLU A 526 -4.39 -9.20 9.58
CA GLU A 526 -4.01 -10.60 9.83
C GLU A 526 -5.15 -11.53 9.39
N PRO A 527 -4.87 -12.78 8.97
CA PRO A 527 -5.88 -13.82 8.90
C PRO A 527 -6.61 -13.86 10.25
N ARG A 528 -7.93 -13.71 10.20
CA ARG A 528 -8.80 -13.57 11.38
C ARG A 528 -8.58 -14.73 12.37
N VAL A 529 -7.71 -14.55 13.36
CA VAL A 529 -7.90 -15.20 14.65
C VAL A 529 -8.90 -14.33 15.38
N ALA A 530 -10.12 -14.82 15.46
CA ALA A 530 -11.25 -14.12 16.03
C ALA A 530 -10.92 -13.73 17.48
N THR A 531 -10.76 -12.44 17.75
CA THR A 531 -11.02 -11.93 19.11
C THR A 531 -12.48 -12.27 19.42
N PRO A 532 -12.75 -13.02 20.49
CA PRO A 532 -14.12 -13.31 20.89
C PRO A 532 -14.87 -12.00 21.16
N PRO A 533 -16.15 -11.87 20.75
CA PRO A 533 -16.96 -10.72 21.08
C PRO A 533 -17.03 -10.52 22.60
N GLY A 534 -16.63 -9.35 23.09
CA GLY A 534 -16.68 -8.99 24.51
C GLY A 534 -15.41 -9.25 25.32
N ASP A 535 -14.26 -9.45 24.68
CA ASP A 535 -12.97 -9.50 25.37
C ASP A 535 -12.60 -8.11 25.94
N PRO A 536 -12.45 -7.97 27.26
CA PRO A 536 -12.09 -6.71 27.92
C PRO A 536 -10.59 -6.38 27.90
N THR A 537 -9.80 -7.06 27.07
CA THR A 537 -8.39 -6.74 26.89
C THR A 537 -8.25 -5.29 26.39
N PRO A 538 -7.32 -4.49 26.95
CA PRO A 538 -7.22 -3.11 26.51
C PRO A 538 -6.77 -3.01 25.06
N HIS A 539 -7.27 -1.97 24.43
CA HIS A 539 -7.37 -1.84 22.99
C HIS A 539 -6.10 -1.27 22.35
N PHE A 540 -5.21 -2.11 21.80
CA PHE A 540 -4.06 -1.62 21.03
C PHE A 540 -4.43 -1.33 19.57
N SER A 541 -4.00 -0.16 19.05
CA SER A 541 -4.12 0.12 17.62
C SER A 541 -3.10 -0.71 16.84
N ARG A 542 -3.51 -1.27 15.70
CA ARG A 542 -2.66 -2.14 14.85
C ARG A 542 -2.27 -1.48 13.53
N ILE A 543 -2.12 -0.16 13.53
CA ILE A 543 -1.83 0.61 12.33
C ILE A 543 -0.32 0.65 12.12
N ASP A 544 0.15 0.26 10.93
CA ASP A 544 1.57 0.25 10.59
C ASP A 544 2.08 1.68 10.30
N LEU A 545 2.30 2.45 11.36
CA LEU A 545 2.59 3.90 11.27
C LEU A 545 3.74 4.23 10.33
N LYS A 546 4.79 3.41 10.27
CA LYS A 546 5.95 3.65 9.40
C LYS A 546 5.54 3.79 7.93
N SER A 547 4.73 2.87 7.40
CA SER A 547 4.32 2.93 5.99
C SER A 547 3.45 4.16 5.70
N TYR A 548 2.61 4.56 6.66
CA TYR A 548 1.84 5.80 6.52
C TYR A 548 2.71 7.04 6.64
N ASP A 549 3.70 7.08 7.53
CA ASP A 549 4.64 8.20 7.66
C ASP A 549 5.37 8.46 6.34
N GLU A 550 5.95 7.42 5.74
CA GLU A 550 6.66 7.53 4.46
C GLU A 550 5.76 8.05 3.32
N LEU A 551 4.51 7.60 3.28
CA LEU A 551 3.53 8.06 2.30
C LEU A 551 3.11 9.51 2.55
N VAL A 552 2.70 9.84 3.78
CA VAL A 552 2.21 11.17 4.17
C VAL A 552 3.31 12.22 4.02
N ASP A 553 4.54 11.91 4.46
CA ASP A 553 5.69 12.79 4.28
C ASP A 553 6.02 13.03 2.81
N GLY A 554 6.00 11.96 2.01
CA GLY A 554 6.23 12.05 0.58
C GLY A 554 5.18 12.85 -0.18
N LEU A 555 3.91 12.79 0.25
CA LEU A 555 2.81 13.60 -0.29
C LEU A 555 2.94 15.07 0.13
N CYS A 556 3.22 15.30 1.40
CA CYS A 556 3.40 16.62 1.98
C CYS A 556 4.57 17.36 1.33
N ALA A 557 5.72 16.70 1.13
CA ALA A 557 6.88 17.24 0.42
C ALA A 557 6.58 17.63 -1.05
N LYS A 558 5.47 17.13 -1.61
CA LYS A 558 4.98 17.46 -2.95
C LYS A 558 3.83 18.47 -2.95
N GLY A 559 3.47 19.01 -1.79
CA GLY A 559 2.37 19.96 -1.62
C GLY A 559 1.00 19.33 -1.81
N ILE A 560 0.86 18.04 -1.50
CA ILE A 560 -0.39 17.28 -1.65
C ILE A 560 -0.99 17.05 -0.27
N ALA A 561 -2.20 17.56 -0.05
CA ALA A 561 -2.92 17.45 1.21
C ALA A 561 -3.55 16.06 1.39
N VAL A 562 -3.81 15.67 2.64
CA VAL A 562 -4.40 14.37 2.99
C VAL A 562 -5.76 14.57 3.66
N LEU A 563 -6.76 13.83 3.19
CA LEU A 563 -8.01 13.55 3.90
C LEU A 563 -7.90 12.14 4.49
N GLY A 564 -7.72 12.03 5.81
CA GLY A 564 -7.64 10.75 6.51
C GLY A 564 -9.04 10.15 6.68
N LEU A 565 -9.28 8.98 6.08
CA LEU A 565 -10.53 8.24 6.28
C LEU A 565 -10.40 7.31 7.48
N LEU A 566 -11.36 7.43 8.42
CA LEU A 566 -11.53 6.57 9.58
C LEU A 566 -12.86 5.81 9.47
N ASP A 567 -12.84 4.47 9.46
CA ASP A 567 -14.03 3.65 9.25
C ASP A 567 -13.93 2.23 9.86
N GLN A 568 -14.77 1.28 9.42
CA GLN A 568 -14.75 -0.12 9.88
C GLN A 568 -13.38 -0.80 9.78
N GLN A 569 -12.48 -0.34 8.92
CA GLN A 569 -11.16 -0.92 8.74
C GLN A 569 -10.12 -0.32 9.69
N THR A 570 -10.42 0.81 10.34
CA THR A 570 -9.54 1.47 11.30
C THR A 570 -9.34 0.64 12.56
N LEU A 571 -10.30 -0.19 12.93
CA LEU A 571 -10.18 -1.17 14.01
C LEU A 571 -10.25 -2.60 13.45
N ASN A 572 -9.30 -3.45 13.84
CA ASN A 572 -9.39 -4.89 13.57
C ASN A 572 -10.23 -5.58 14.67
N ARG A 573 -11.56 -5.41 14.59
CA ARG A 573 -12.53 -5.92 15.59
C ARG A 573 -13.69 -6.65 14.93
N SER A 574 -14.09 -7.78 15.52
CA SER A 574 -15.14 -8.68 15.00
C SER A 574 -16.56 -8.34 15.47
N ASP A 575 -16.68 -7.55 16.54
CA ASP A 575 -17.94 -7.23 17.21
C ASP A 575 -18.71 -6.06 16.57
N TRP A 576 -18.09 -5.34 15.62
CA TRP A 576 -18.82 -4.48 14.70
C TRP A 576 -19.43 -5.30 13.57
N GLN A 577 -20.71 -5.03 13.26
CA GLN A 577 -21.44 -5.68 12.19
C GLN A 577 -22.30 -4.65 11.44
N PRO A 578 -22.41 -4.75 10.11
CA PRO A 578 -23.26 -3.85 9.34
C PRO A 578 -24.73 -3.93 9.80
N ASN A 579 -25.40 -2.79 9.80
CA ASN A 579 -26.79 -2.59 10.25
C ASN A 579 -27.05 -2.80 11.75
N GLN A 580 -26.03 -3.06 12.56
CA GLN A 580 -26.17 -3.17 14.01
C GLN A 580 -25.72 -1.86 14.70
N PRO A 581 -26.30 -1.51 15.85
CA PRO A 581 -25.80 -0.42 16.66
C PRO A 581 -24.33 -0.64 17.06
N ILE A 582 -23.54 0.43 17.01
CA ILE A 582 -22.17 0.43 17.54
C ILE A 582 -22.23 0.43 19.06
N SER A 583 -21.52 -0.50 19.71
CA SER A 583 -21.40 -0.58 21.16
C SER A 583 -20.62 0.62 21.71
N ASP A 584 -20.84 0.95 22.98
CA ASP A 584 -20.08 2.02 23.65
C ASP A 584 -18.58 1.72 23.64
N ASP A 585 -18.19 0.48 23.94
CA ASP A 585 -16.79 0.05 23.93
C ASP A 585 -16.13 0.14 22.54
N TYR A 586 -16.83 -0.25 21.45
CA TYR A 586 -16.29 -0.07 20.10
C TYR A 586 -16.11 1.41 19.78
N ARG A 587 -17.10 2.24 20.12
CA ARG A 587 -17.04 3.68 19.88
C ARG A 587 -15.90 4.32 20.66
N ASP A 588 -15.73 3.99 21.93
CA ASP A 588 -14.68 4.53 22.77
C ASP A 588 -13.30 4.19 22.19
N HIS A 589 -13.05 2.92 21.86
CA HIS A 589 -11.82 2.51 21.17
C HIS A 589 -11.64 3.23 19.82
N PHE A 590 -12.68 3.33 19.00
CA PHE A 590 -12.61 4.03 17.72
C PHE A 590 -12.17 5.49 17.91
N THR A 591 -12.74 6.18 18.89
CA THR A 591 -12.38 7.58 19.20
C THR A 591 -10.97 7.70 19.79
N ASP A 592 -10.50 6.73 20.56
CA ASP A 592 -9.12 6.71 21.07
C ASP A 592 -8.11 6.55 19.92
N VAL A 593 -8.38 5.69 18.93
CA VAL A 593 -7.54 5.56 17.73
C VAL A 593 -7.59 6.82 16.88
N ALA A 594 -8.77 7.42 16.70
CA ALA A 594 -8.91 8.69 16.00
C ALA A 594 -8.08 9.80 16.66
N ALA A 595 -8.13 9.89 18.00
CA ALA A 595 -7.33 10.82 18.78
C ALA A 595 -5.83 10.58 18.63
N LEU A 596 -5.42 9.31 18.66
CA LEU A 596 -4.03 8.91 18.48
C LEU A 596 -3.53 9.35 17.11
N LEU A 597 -4.30 9.10 16.04
CA LEU A 597 -3.93 9.48 14.69
C LEU A 597 -3.86 11.00 14.50
N SER A 598 -4.86 11.75 15.00
CA SER A 598 -4.83 13.22 14.98
C SER A 598 -3.62 13.78 15.70
N ARG A 599 -3.39 13.40 16.97
CA ARG A 599 -2.22 13.83 17.75
C ARG A 599 -0.89 13.36 17.16
N TYR A 600 -0.86 12.20 16.49
CA TYR A 600 0.37 11.67 15.91
C TYR A 600 0.74 12.40 14.61
N TYR A 601 -0.22 12.56 13.70
CA TYR A 601 0.00 13.24 12.43
C TYR A 601 0.07 14.75 12.58
N ASP A 602 -0.65 15.35 13.52
CA ASP A 602 -0.52 16.74 13.97
C ASP A 602 -0.34 17.68 12.77
N THR A 603 0.87 18.22 12.57
CA THR A 603 1.19 19.15 11.48
C THR A 603 1.26 18.53 10.07
N ARG A 604 0.68 17.35 9.86
CA ARG A 604 0.72 16.63 8.57
C ARG A 604 -0.68 16.37 8.02
N ILE A 605 -1.68 16.18 8.87
CA ILE A 605 -3.07 15.86 8.48
C ILE A 605 -4.02 16.66 9.36
N GLY A 606 -4.81 17.55 8.74
CA GLY A 606 -5.80 18.40 9.43
C GLY A 606 -7.25 18.17 8.97
N ALA A 607 -7.50 17.10 8.21
CA ALA A 607 -8.82 16.77 7.69
C ALA A 607 -9.09 15.27 7.82
N TRP A 608 -10.22 14.93 8.47
CA TRP A 608 -10.61 13.57 8.81
C TRP A 608 -12.04 13.30 8.35
N GLU A 609 -12.26 12.22 7.59
CA GLU A 609 -13.59 11.75 7.22
C GLU A 609 -14.00 10.62 8.14
N VAL A 610 -15.17 10.75 8.77
CA VAL A 610 -15.68 9.73 9.69
C VAL A 610 -16.77 8.94 9.00
N TRP A 611 -16.29 7.77 8.60
CA TRP A 611 -16.92 6.60 8.00
C TRP A 611 -17.11 6.64 6.48
N ASN A 612 -16.76 5.53 5.84
CA ASN A 612 -17.02 5.31 4.43
C ASN A 612 -18.45 4.76 4.23
N GLU A 613 -19.34 5.52 3.59
CA GLU A 613 -20.70 5.08 3.24
C GLU A 613 -21.49 4.49 4.43
N PRO A 614 -21.78 5.27 5.48
CA PRO A 614 -22.49 4.78 6.66
C PRO A 614 -23.94 4.36 6.38
N ASP A 615 -24.46 4.64 5.20
CA ASP A 615 -25.77 4.25 4.69
C ASP A 615 -25.74 3.00 3.79
N PHE A 616 -24.56 2.54 3.36
CA PHE A 616 -24.43 1.40 2.46
C PHE A 616 -24.44 0.05 3.20
N SER A 617 -25.13 -0.96 2.69
CA SER A 617 -25.44 -2.21 3.40
C SER A 617 -24.24 -2.95 3.99
N GLY A 618 -23.06 -2.89 3.34
CA GLY A 618 -21.82 -3.55 3.79
C GLY A 618 -21.04 -2.78 4.86
N SER A 619 -21.33 -1.48 5.02
CA SER A 619 -20.69 -0.54 5.96
C SER A 619 -21.72 0.18 6.83
N ARG A 620 -22.99 -0.26 6.79
CA ARG A 620 -24.12 0.51 7.32
C ARG A 620 -24.03 0.64 8.82
N VAL A 621 -24.07 1.87 9.31
CA VAL A 621 -24.28 2.19 10.72
C VAL A 621 -25.70 2.75 10.85
N PRO A 622 -26.54 2.29 11.80
CA PRO A 622 -27.85 2.89 12.02
C PRO A 622 -27.73 4.41 12.27
N PRO A 623 -28.62 5.26 11.71
CA PRO A 623 -28.45 6.73 11.75
C PRO A 623 -28.18 7.32 13.14
N ALA A 624 -28.88 6.84 14.17
CA ALA A 624 -28.67 7.28 15.54
C ALA A 624 -27.30 6.86 16.11
N SER A 625 -26.88 5.62 15.85
CA SER A 625 -25.55 5.15 16.24
C SER A 625 -24.44 5.90 15.50
N TYR A 626 -24.67 6.24 14.23
CA TYR A 626 -23.74 7.03 13.43
C TYR A 626 -23.64 8.47 13.96
N ALA A 627 -24.75 9.10 14.34
CA ALA A 627 -24.73 10.42 14.97
C ALA A 627 -23.91 10.46 16.27
N LEU A 628 -24.00 9.41 17.09
CA LEU A 628 -23.22 9.27 18.32
C LEU A 628 -21.74 9.05 18.04
N LEU A 629 -21.41 8.15 17.10
CA LEU A 629 -20.04 7.92 16.67
C LEU A 629 -19.41 9.21 16.13
N LEU A 630 -20.07 9.86 15.15
CA LEU A 630 -19.58 11.08 14.52
C LEU A 630 -19.33 12.19 15.54
N ARG A 631 -20.24 12.36 16.51
CA ARG A 631 -20.05 13.35 17.58
C ARG A 631 -18.87 13.02 18.49
N ALA A 632 -18.79 11.79 18.98
CA ALA A 632 -17.72 11.38 19.89
C ALA A 632 -16.35 11.53 19.20
N THR A 633 -16.26 11.15 17.91
CA THR A 633 -15.04 11.35 17.11
C THR A 633 -14.75 12.82 16.88
N PHE A 634 -15.75 13.65 16.55
CA PHE A 634 -15.57 15.09 16.38
C PHE A 634 -15.01 15.75 17.63
N GLU A 635 -15.64 15.52 18.78
CA GLU A 635 -15.22 16.10 20.06
C GLU A 635 -13.80 15.66 20.41
N ARG A 636 -13.47 14.40 20.12
CA ARG A 636 -12.17 13.84 20.41
C ARG A 636 -11.07 14.39 19.51
N LEU A 637 -11.26 14.43 18.19
CA LEU A 637 -10.31 15.04 17.25
C LEU A 637 -10.07 16.51 17.60
N ARG A 638 -11.14 17.28 17.84
CA ARG A 638 -11.07 18.70 18.19
C ARG A 638 -10.41 18.98 19.54
N ALA A 639 -10.39 18.01 20.45
CA ALA A 639 -9.69 18.10 21.71
C ALA A 639 -8.18 17.87 21.56
N GLU A 640 -7.75 17.11 20.55
CA GLU A 640 -6.34 16.92 20.22
C GLU A 640 -5.81 18.08 19.39
N ASP A 641 -6.54 18.48 18.34
CA ASP A 641 -6.25 19.66 17.53
C ASP A 641 -7.53 20.46 17.21
N ALA A 642 -7.60 21.69 17.70
CA ALA A 642 -8.67 22.63 17.39
C ALA A 642 -8.60 23.17 15.94
N GLY A 643 -7.62 22.77 15.14
CA GLY A 643 -7.55 22.97 13.69
C GLY A 643 -8.26 21.88 12.88
N ASP A 644 -8.43 20.68 13.45
CA ASP A 644 -8.94 19.51 12.71
C ASP A 644 -10.32 19.77 12.11
N ARG A 645 -10.45 19.45 10.83
CA ARG A 645 -11.72 19.48 10.08
C ARG A 645 -12.30 18.09 9.98
N VAL A 646 -13.54 17.93 10.42
CA VAL A 646 -14.20 16.62 10.41
C VAL A 646 -15.27 16.61 9.33
N ALA A 647 -15.12 15.71 8.36
CA ALA A 647 -16.13 15.44 7.35
C ALA A 647 -17.09 14.35 7.83
N PHE A 648 -18.38 14.60 7.59
CA PHE A 648 -19.42 13.58 7.58
C PHE A 648 -19.00 12.47 6.59
N GLY A 649 -19.41 11.24 6.83
CA GLY A 649 -19.06 10.09 6.00
C GLY A 649 -19.73 10.15 4.65
N GLY A 650 -18.96 9.98 3.56
CA GLY A 650 -19.52 10.11 2.23
C GLY A 650 -20.66 9.13 1.99
N LEU A 651 -21.88 9.64 1.83
CA LEU A 651 -23.06 8.79 1.64
C LEU A 651 -23.02 8.11 0.27
N GLY A 652 -23.41 6.83 0.26
CA GLY A 652 -23.40 5.98 -0.93
C GLY A 652 -24.43 6.46 -1.95
N SER A 653 -23.96 6.90 -3.11
CA SER A 653 -24.76 7.56 -4.14
C SER A 653 -25.34 8.92 -3.68
N ALA A 654 -25.78 9.72 -4.65
CA ALA A 654 -26.47 10.98 -4.40
C ALA A 654 -27.97 10.86 -4.63
N ASP A 655 -28.60 9.83 -4.05
CA ASP A 655 -30.00 9.46 -4.32
C ASP A 655 -30.96 9.72 -3.14
N PRO A 656 -32.28 9.48 -3.30
CA PRO A 656 -33.24 9.71 -2.22
C PRO A 656 -33.01 8.88 -0.96
N LEU A 657 -32.41 7.68 -1.04
CA LEU A 657 -32.13 6.85 0.14
C LEU A 657 -31.00 7.46 0.98
N ALA A 658 -29.94 7.92 0.33
CA ALA A 658 -28.87 8.69 0.99
C ALA A 658 -29.42 9.97 1.63
N ARG A 659 -30.32 10.69 0.95
CA ARG A 659 -31.00 11.87 1.55
C ARG A 659 -31.79 11.48 2.79
N ASP A 660 -32.56 10.41 2.73
CA ASP A 660 -33.40 9.97 3.84
C ASP A 660 -32.55 9.49 5.03
N TYR A 661 -31.40 8.88 4.76
CA TYR A 661 -30.41 8.56 5.80
C TYR A 661 -29.89 9.84 6.48
N LEU A 662 -29.51 10.86 5.71
CA LEU A 662 -29.07 12.16 6.27
C LEU A 662 -30.16 12.77 7.16
N ILE A 663 -31.42 12.78 6.71
CA ILE A 663 -32.56 13.28 7.50
C ILE A 663 -32.68 12.51 8.82
N GLN A 664 -32.59 11.17 8.77
CA GLN A 664 -32.66 10.33 9.97
C GLN A 664 -31.51 10.60 10.94
N VAL A 665 -30.30 10.87 10.44
CA VAL A 665 -29.18 11.30 11.29
C VAL A 665 -29.53 12.62 11.96
N TYR A 666 -30.00 13.63 11.22
CA TYR A 666 -30.45 14.91 11.79
C TYR A 666 -31.60 14.78 12.79
N ASP A 667 -32.50 13.83 12.61
CA ASP A 667 -33.62 13.61 13.54
C ASP A 667 -33.18 12.88 14.82
N SER A 668 -32.05 12.17 14.78
CA SER A 668 -31.49 11.46 15.93
C SER A 668 -30.64 12.35 16.86
N THR A 669 -30.31 13.58 16.45
CA THR A 669 -29.44 14.46 17.22
C THR A 669 -29.81 15.94 17.05
N THR A 670 -29.78 16.70 18.14
CA THR A 670 -29.97 18.17 18.10
C THR A 670 -28.69 18.93 17.75
N SER A 671 -27.54 18.26 17.69
CA SER A 671 -26.24 18.88 17.43
C SER A 671 -25.34 17.91 16.63
N PRO A 672 -25.53 17.85 15.30
CA PRO A 672 -24.65 17.05 14.45
C PRO A 672 -23.28 17.74 14.34
N ALA A 673 -22.25 17.04 14.82
CA ALA A 673 -20.91 17.59 15.00
C ALA A 673 -20.00 17.16 13.84
N TYR A 674 -19.90 18.02 12.83
CA TYR A 674 -19.02 17.87 11.66
C TYR A 674 -18.87 19.24 10.98
N ASP A 675 -17.82 19.46 10.20
CA ASP A 675 -17.55 20.72 9.51
C ASP A 675 -17.95 20.68 8.02
N VAL A 676 -17.84 19.51 7.42
CA VAL A 676 -18.04 19.29 5.98
C VAL A 676 -19.04 18.15 5.77
N PHE A 677 -19.99 18.34 4.85
CA PHE A 677 -20.84 17.23 4.41
C PHE A 677 -20.16 16.50 3.25
N ALA A 678 -19.95 15.18 3.36
CA ALA A 678 -19.40 14.39 2.27
C ALA A 678 -20.47 13.53 1.57
N LEU A 679 -20.23 13.21 0.30
CA LEU A 679 -21.13 12.44 -0.55
C LEU A 679 -20.34 11.68 -1.62
N HIS A 680 -20.81 10.50 -2.02
CA HIS A 680 -20.26 9.77 -3.16
C HIS A 680 -21.26 9.77 -4.32
N PRO A 681 -21.27 10.77 -5.22
CA PRO A 681 -22.27 10.88 -6.28
C PRO A 681 -22.08 9.87 -7.43
N TYR A 682 -21.92 8.59 -7.15
CA TYR A 682 -21.95 7.50 -8.14
C TYR A 682 -23.34 7.32 -8.76
N PRO A 683 -23.44 6.90 -10.05
CA PRO A 683 -24.71 6.60 -10.69
C PRO A 683 -25.59 5.65 -9.85
N SER A 684 -26.71 6.18 -9.36
CA SER A 684 -27.70 5.39 -8.61
C SER A 684 -28.63 4.65 -9.54
N THR A 685 -29.01 3.45 -9.11
CA THR A 685 -29.92 2.57 -9.84
C THR A 685 -31.38 2.97 -9.72
N MET A 686 -31.66 3.97 -8.88
CA MET A 686 -32.92 4.70 -8.83
C MET A 686 -33.09 5.67 -10.01
N TYR A 687 -32.01 6.00 -10.71
CA TYR A 687 -32.02 6.93 -11.83
C TYR A 687 -31.92 6.19 -13.17
N ARG A 688 -33.08 5.99 -13.78
CA ARG A 688 -33.23 5.23 -15.04
C ARG A 688 -34.00 6.04 -16.07
N TYR A 689 -33.69 5.80 -17.33
CA TYR A 689 -34.47 6.31 -18.45
C TYR A 689 -35.84 5.61 -18.52
N TRP A 690 -36.73 6.13 -19.35
CA TRP A 690 -38.08 5.59 -19.57
C TRP A 690 -38.10 4.14 -20.10
N ASP A 691 -37.01 3.70 -20.74
CA ASP A 691 -36.79 2.34 -21.23
C ASP A 691 -36.10 1.43 -20.19
N ASN A 692 -36.08 1.87 -18.93
CA ASN A 692 -35.48 1.21 -17.78
C ASN A 692 -33.95 1.08 -17.83
N ARG A 693 -33.26 1.73 -18.78
CA ARG A 693 -31.78 1.75 -18.78
C ARG A 693 -31.21 2.65 -17.69
N LEU A 694 -30.12 2.25 -17.04
CA LEU A 694 -29.38 3.05 -16.07
C LEU A 694 -28.84 4.33 -16.72
N MET A 695 -29.00 5.45 -16.02
CA MET A 695 -28.39 6.71 -16.42
C MET A 695 -26.93 6.74 -16.00
N VAL A 696 -26.02 6.44 -16.93
CA VAL A 696 -24.57 6.47 -16.67
C VAL A 696 -23.91 7.76 -17.16
N ASN A 697 -24.55 8.46 -18.09
CA ASN A 697 -24.06 9.73 -18.61
C ASN A 697 -24.23 10.81 -17.52
N PRO A 698 -23.14 11.46 -17.06
CA PRO A 698 -23.23 12.47 -16.00
C PRO A 698 -24.13 13.64 -16.38
N GLN A 699 -24.26 13.98 -17.67
CA GLN A 699 -25.16 15.03 -18.13
C GLN A 699 -26.65 14.71 -17.90
N ASP A 700 -27.00 13.43 -17.82
CA ASP A 700 -28.36 12.98 -17.57
C ASP A 700 -28.55 12.65 -16.08
N TYR A 701 -27.66 11.83 -15.52
CA TYR A 701 -27.75 11.38 -14.13
C TYR A 701 -27.58 12.50 -13.11
N LEU A 702 -26.56 13.37 -13.25
CA LEU A 702 -26.36 14.45 -12.29
C LEU A 702 -27.47 15.51 -12.38
N HIS A 703 -28.13 15.63 -13.52
CA HIS A 703 -29.28 16.52 -13.77
C HIS A 703 -30.64 15.83 -13.62
N TYR A 704 -30.70 14.60 -13.10
CA TYR A 704 -31.97 13.91 -12.89
C TYR A 704 -32.91 14.71 -11.98
N GLU A 705 -32.33 15.43 -11.02
CA GLU A 705 -33.01 16.44 -10.21
C GLU A 705 -32.47 17.82 -10.55
N SER A 706 -33.28 18.85 -10.33
CA SER A 706 -32.95 20.23 -10.69
C SER A 706 -32.43 21.04 -9.48
N PRO A 707 -31.35 21.82 -9.63
CA PRO A 707 -30.47 21.89 -10.81
C PRO A 707 -29.55 20.68 -10.91
N THR A 708 -29.23 20.00 -9.81
CA THR A 708 -28.56 18.69 -9.80
C THR A 708 -29.09 17.81 -8.68
N ILE A 709 -28.74 16.52 -8.70
CA ILE A 709 -29.01 15.55 -7.62
C ILE A 709 -28.42 15.93 -6.26
N VAL A 710 -27.50 16.89 -6.18
CA VAL A 710 -26.92 17.37 -4.92
C VAL A 710 -27.88 18.35 -4.20
N LYS A 711 -28.82 18.96 -4.94
CA LYS A 711 -29.70 20.01 -4.42
C LYS A 711 -30.57 19.55 -3.25
N LYS A 712 -31.04 18.31 -3.23
CA LYS A 712 -31.83 17.79 -2.10
C LYS A 712 -31.05 17.75 -0.78
N PHE A 713 -29.75 17.47 -0.81
CA PHE A 713 -28.92 17.46 0.39
C PHE A 713 -28.69 18.88 0.89
N GLN A 714 -28.42 19.78 -0.05
CA GLN A 714 -28.38 21.22 0.18
C GLN A 714 -29.65 21.76 0.84
N ASP A 715 -30.82 21.33 0.39
CA ASP A 715 -32.11 21.71 0.98
C ASP A 715 -32.25 21.15 2.40
N VAL A 716 -31.83 19.91 2.66
CA VAL A 716 -31.78 19.34 4.02
C VAL A 716 -30.85 20.18 4.91
N LEU A 717 -29.63 20.48 4.47
CA LEU A 717 -28.70 21.32 5.23
C LEU A 717 -29.29 22.70 5.52
N THR A 718 -29.93 23.32 4.53
CA THR A 718 -30.58 24.63 4.68
C THR A 718 -31.72 24.59 5.68
N ALA A 719 -32.61 23.60 5.55
CA ALA A 719 -33.74 23.41 6.45
C ALA A 719 -33.30 23.14 7.91
N ARG A 720 -32.09 22.61 8.09
CA ARG A 720 -31.48 22.35 9.41
C ARG A 720 -30.54 23.47 9.87
N GLY A 721 -30.48 24.60 9.17
CA GLY A 721 -29.68 25.77 9.56
C GLY A 721 -28.17 25.64 9.27
N HIS A 722 -27.77 24.69 8.42
CA HIS A 722 -26.38 24.35 8.10
C HIS A 722 -26.00 24.65 6.64
N ALA A 723 -26.64 25.64 6.02
CA ALA A 723 -26.32 26.09 4.66
C ALA A 723 -24.89 26.67 4.49
N TYR A 724 -24.18 26.93 5.60
CA TYR A 724 -22.79 27.38 5.56
C TYR A 724 -21.78 26.22 5.40
N LYS A 725 -22.20 24.96 5.60
CA LYS A 725 -21.31 23.81 5.48
C LYS A 725 -21.07 23.48 4.01
N SER A 726 -19.80 23.34 3.63
CA SER A 726 -19.42 22.96 2.27
C SER A 726 -19.68 21.48 2.01
N ILE A 727 -19.90 21.11 0.74
CA ILE A 727 -20.00 19.71 0.31
C ILE A 727 -18.70 19.26 -0.36
N TRP A 728 -18.20 18.09 0.03
CA TRP A 728 -17.08 17.41 -0.64
C TRP A 728 -17.60 16.12 -1.28
N ALA A 729 -17.31 15.92 -2.57
CA ALA A 729 -17.50 14.62 -3.20
C ALA A 729 -16.26 13.77 -2.91
N THR A 730 -16.28 12.99 -1.83
CA THR A 730 -15.12 12.23 -1.34
C THR A 730 -14.86 10.94 -2.13
N GLU A 731 -15.81 10.54 -2.98
CA GLU A 731 -15.58 9.59 -4.05
C GLU A 731 -16.45 9.90 -5.28
N LEU A 732 -15.86 9.75 -6.46
CA LEU A 732 -16.57 9.83 -7.74
C LEU A 732 -15.78 9.06 -8.81
N GLY A 733 -16.46 8.27 -9.63
CA GLY A 733 -15.82 7.61 -10.75
C GLY A 733 -16.77 6.78 -11.60
N TRP A 734 -16.24 6.21 -12.67
CA TRP A 734 -16.95 5.27 -13.56
C TRP A 734 -16.08 4.06 -13.84
N ASN A 735 -16.66 2.87 -13.79
CA ASN A 735 -15.93 1.64 -14.12
C ASN A 735 -15.69 1.55 -15.64
N SER A 736 -14.43 1.59 -16.06
CA SER A 736 -14.05 1.57 -17.47
C SER A 736 -13.88 0.17 -18.09
N ALA A 737 -14.40 -0.87 -17.43
CA ALA A 737 -14.28 -2.27 -17.85
C ALA A 737 -15.21 -2.68 -18.99
N ALA A 738 -15.89 -1.75 -19.67
CA ALA A 738 -16.75 -2.12 -20.79
C ALA A 738 -15.94 -2.84 -21.88
N GLY A 739 -16.37 -4.05 -22.22
CA GLY A 739 -15.71 -4.91 -23.19
C GLY A 739 -14.62 -5.84 -22.61
N SER A 740 -14.37 -5.82 -21.30
CA SER A 740 -13.44 -6.79 -20.69
C SER A 740 -14.09 -8.18 -20.56
N PRO A 741 -13.35 -9.29 -20.77
CA PRO A 741 -13.89 -10.64 -20.59
C PRO A 741 -14.35 -10.96 -19.16
N PRO A 742 -13.62 -10.58 -18.08
CA PRO A 742 -14.09 -10.78 -16.70
C PRO A 742 -15.37 -10.00 -16.35
N ALA A 743 -15.57 -8.80 -16.90
CA ALA A 743 -16.81 -8.06 -16.73
C ALA A 743 -18.02 -8.79 -17.36
N GLN A 744 -17.81 -9.48 -18.48
CA GLN A 744 -18.86 -10.26 -19.14
C GLN A 744 -19.36 -11.45 -18.30
N ASN A 745 -18.55 -11.91 -17.34
CA ASN A 745 -18.94 -13.00 -16.41
C ASN A 745 -19.92 -12.54 -15.33
N CYS A 746 -20.16 -11.24 -15.19
CA CYS A 746 -21.07 -10.65 -14.22
C CYS A 746 -22.06 -9.70 -14.90
N ALA A 747 -23.05 -10.23 -15.61
CA ALA A 747 -24.01 -9.43 -16.37
C ALA A 747 -24.70 -8.32 -15.55
N ALA A 748 -24.84 -8.51 -14.23
CA ALA A 748 -25.43 -7.55 -13.31
C ALA A 748 -24.71 -6.18 -13.23
N ILE A 749 -23.41 -6.11 -13.58
CA ILE A 749 -22.66 -4.85 -13.56
C ILE A 749 -22.51 -4.19 -14.95
N ASN A 750 -22.84 -4.90 -16.03
CA ASN A 750 -22.56 -4.46 -17.41
C ASN A 750 -23.20 -3.12 -17.79
N GLU A 751 -24.40 -2.86 -17.27
CA GLU A 751 -25.19 -1.66 -17.62
C GLU A 751 -24.51 -0.34 -17.24
N ALA A 752 -23.60 -0.39 -16.27
CA ALA A 752 -22.90 0.77 -15.72
C ALA A 752 -21.45 0.89 -16.20
N LEU A 753 -20.96 -0.11 -16.93
CA LEU A 753 -19.61 -0.08 -17.47
C LEU A 753 -19.52 0.89 -18.63
N VAL A 754 -18.42 1.63 -18.68
CA VAL A 754 -18.11 2.55 -19.78
C VAL A 754 -16.78 2.20 -20.41
N THR A 755 -16.49 2.76 -21.58
CA THR A 755 -15.13 2.60 -22.17
C THR A 755 -14.13 3.51 -21.43
N ARG A 756 -12.83 3.21 -21.53
CA ARG A 756 -11.76 4.07 -20.98
C ARG A 756 -11.82 5.52 -21.49
N TRP A 757 -12.25 5.73 -22.74
CA TRP A 757 -12.43 7.07 -23.31
C TRP A 757 -13.68 7.77 -22.78
N THR A 758 -14.78 7.02 -22.62
CA THR A 758 -16.00 7.53 -22.00
C THR A 758 -15.75 7.94 -20.55
N GLN A 759 -14.99 7.14 -19.78
CA GLN A 759 -14.57 7.48 -18.42
C GLN A 759 -13.86 8.84 -18.36
N ALA A 760 -12.91 9.10 -19.25
CA ALA A 760 -12.20 10.38 -19.31
C ALA A 760 -13.11 11.58 -19.65
N SER A 761 -14.05 11.39 -20.57
CA SER A 761 -15.06 12.40 -20.91
C SER A 761 -16.00 12.68 -19.72
N TYR A 762 -16.46 11.62 -19.05
CA TYR A 762 -17.36 11.72 -17.91
C TYR A 762 -16.69 12.37 -16.69
N LEU A 763 -15.40 12.12 -16.48
CA LEU A 763 -14.60 12.82 -15.46
C LEU A 763 -14.69 14.34 -15.63
N THR A 764 -14.39 14.85 -16.84
CA THR A 764 -14.38 16.30 -17.09
C THR A 764 -15.79 16.89 -16.95
N LYS A 765 -16.80 16.22 -17.52
CA LYS A 765 -18.20 16.68 -17.48
C LYS A 765 -18.75 16.70 -16.04
N SER A 766 -18.48 15.66 -15.26
CA SER A 766 -18.96 15.58 -13.88
C SER A 766 -18.30 16.62 -12.97
N PHE A 767 -17.01 16.91 -13.15
CA PHE A 767 -16.33 17.97 -12.42
C PHE A 767 -16.95 19.32 -12.72
N ASP A 768 -17.20 19.62 -13.99
CA ASP A 768 -17.86 20.86 -14.39
C ASP A 768 -19.27 20.99 -13.80
N ILE A 769 -20.10 19.95 -13.88
CA ILE A 769 -21.46 19.97 -13.33
C ILE A 769 -21.42 20.19 -11.81
N LEU A 770 -20.62 19.42 -11.08
CA LEU A 770 -20.58 19.49 -9.62
C LEU A 770 -19.97 20.80 -9.10
N PHE A 771 -18.94 21.34 -9.77
CA PHE A 771 -18.35 22.62 -9.36
C PHE A 771 -19.18 23.84 -9.77
N LYS A 772 -19.94 23.77 -10.88
CA LYS A 772 -20.58 24.97 -11.47
C LYS A 772 -22.09 25.03 -11.28
N GLU A 773 -22.78 23.89 -11.31
CA GLU A 773 -24.22 23.84 -11.62
C GLU A 773 -25.11 23.47 -10.43
N THR A 774 -24.56 23.35 -9.22
CA THR A 774 -25.32 22.88 -8.04
C THR A 774 -26.38 23.85 -7.51
N GLY A 775 -26.44 25.09 -8.02
CA GLY A 775 -27.44 26.10 -7.64
C GLY A 775 -27.52 26.42 -6.14
N TRP A 776 -26.37 26.34 -5.46
CA TRP A 776 -26.26 26.70 -4.05
C TRP A 776 -26.42 28.20 -3.83
N THR A 777 -26.97 28.59 -2.67
CA THR A 777 -27.38 29.98 -2.44
C THR A 777 -26.20 30.92 -2.17
N SER A 778 -26.10 31.95 -3.02
CA SER A 778 -25.24 33.14 -2.94
C SER A 778 -23.72 32.89 -3.02
N TYR A 779 -23.19 33.00 -4.24
CA TYR A 779 -21.76 33.20 -4.58
C TYR A 779 -20.76 32.08 -4.22
N LEU A 780 -21.14 31.00 -3.54
CA LEU A 780 -20.23 29.89 -3.25
C LEU A 780 -20.65 28.60 -3.97
N PRO A 781 -19.71 27.82 -4.52
CA PRO A 781 -20.04 26.52 -5.10
C PRO A 781 -20.57 25.57 -4.03
N GLY A 782 -21.61 24.81 -4.37
CA GLY A 782 -22.17 23.81 -3.47
C GLY A 782 -21.20 22.68 -3.14
N VAL A 783 -20.47 22.19 -4.16
CA VAL A 783 -19.38 21.22 -4.02
C VAL A 783 -18.06 21.94 -4.24
N ILE A 784 -17.12 21.83 -3.30
CA ILE A 784 -15.84 22.57 -3.35
C ILE A 784 -14.61 21.68 -3.51
N LYS A 785 -14.76 20.36 -3.27
CA LYS A 785 -13.73 19.35 -3.50
C LYS A 785 -14.35 18.12 -4.15
N ILE A 786 -13.63 17.52 -5.10
CA ILE A 786 -14.00 16.24 -5.73
C ILE A 786 -12.80 15.31 -5.71
N PHE A 787 -12.98 14.10 -5.17
CA PHE A 787 -11.97 13.06 -5.13
C PHE A 787 -12.35 11.97 -6.14
N TRP A 788 -11.46 11.72 -7.10
CA TRP A 788 -11.65 10.66 -8.08
C TRP A 788 -11.35 9.30 -7.44
N TYR A 789 -12.30 8.38 -7.53
CA TYR A 789 -12.06 6.97 -7.25
C TYR A 789 -11.62 6.33 -8.58
N GLN A 790 -10.38 5.88 -8.75
CA GLN A 790 -9.25 5.84 -7.77
C GLN A 790 -7.88 5.88 -8.47
N TYR A 791 -6.78 5.69 -7.71
CA TYR A 791 -5.40 5.71 -8.23
C TYR A 791 -5.20 4.78 -9.44
N ARG A 792 -5.49 3.48 -9.32
CA ARG A 792 -5.33 2.51 -10.41
C ARG A 792 -6.50 1.54 -10.55
N ASP A 793 -6.55 0.85 -11.68
CA ASP A 793 -7.49 -0.22 -11.94
C ASP A 793 -7.15 -1.43 -11.07
N THR A 794 -8.20 -2.07 -10.55
CA THR A 794 -8.09 -3.18 -9.60
C THR A 794 -9.05 -4.29 -9.96
N GLY A 795 -9.00 -5.41 -9.23
CA GLY A 795 -10.03 -6.44 -9.25
C GLY A 795 -10.86 -6.42 -7.98
N ALA A 796 -12.11 -6.86 -8.07
CA ALA A 796 -13.00 -6.97 -6.91
C ALA A 796 -13.73 -8.32 -6.89
N CYS A 797 -13.93 -8.86 -5.69
CA CYS A 797 -14.78 -10.04 -5.47
C CYS A 797 -16.23 -9.62 -5.27
N ILE A 798 -17.12 -10.16 -6.11
CA ILE A 798 -18.56 -9.89 -6.08
C ILE A 798 -19.33 -11.21 -6.07
N ASN A 799 -20.55 -11.17 -5.55
CA ASN A 799 -21.54 -12.23 -5.76
C ASN A 799 -22.48 -11.84 -6.91
N CYS A 800 -22.22 -12.33 -8.12
CA CYS A 800 -22.98 -11.93 -9.31
C CYS A 800 -24.43 -12.39 -9.29
N GLN A 801 -24.73 -13.50 -8.60
CA GLN A 801 -26.10 -14.00 -8.45
C GLN A 801 -26.92 -13.08 -7.53
N ALA A 802 -26.34 -12.68 -6.39
CA ALA A 802 -26.97 -11.71 -5.49
C ALA A 802 -27.15 -10.35 -6.17
N ALA A 803 -26.14 -9.89 -6.92
CA ALA A 803 -26.22 -8.66 -7.70
C ALA A 803 -27.33 -8.71 -8.76
N ALA A 804 -27.51 -9.84 -9.45
CA ALA A 804 -28.58 -10.04 -10.43
C ALA A 804 -29.97 -10.13 -9.77
N ALA A 805 -30.08 -10.85 -8.65
CA ALA A 805 -31.34 -11.01 -7.91
C ALA A 805 -31.86 -9.69 -7.31
N ALA A 806 -30.96 -8.77 -6.97
CA ALA A 806 -31.28 -7.40 -6.60
C ALA A 806 -31.65 -6.50 -7.80
N GLY A 807 -31.92 -7.07 -8.98
CA GLY A 807 -32.30 -6.34 -10.19
C GLY A 807 -31.16 -5.59 -10.86
N GLY A 808 -29.90 -6.01 -10.66
CA GLY A 808 -28.70 -5.25 -11.05
C GLY A 808 -28.52 -3.94 -10.26
N ALA A 809 -29.55 -3.51 -9.55
CA ALA A 809 -29.68 -2.22 -8.92
C ALA A 809 -28.79 -2.05 -7.68
N GLN A 810 -28.45 -3.16 -7.00
CA GLN A 810 -27.53 -3.10 -5.88
C GLN A 810 -26.07 -3.24 -6.32
N ALA A 811 -25.75 -3.73 -7.52
CA ALA A 811 -24.38 -4.03 -7.96
C ALA A 811 -23.41 -2.82 -7.91
N PHE A 812 -23.94 -1.59 -7.92
CA PHE A 812 -23.20 -0.33 -7.74
C PHE A 812 -23.35 0.30 -6.37
N ALA A 813 -24.31 -0.16 -5.56
CA ALA A 813 -24.25 0.07 -4.12
C ALA A 813 -23.04 -0.69 -3.55
N TRP A 814 -22.64 -1.84 -4.12
CA TRP A 814 -21.35 -2.47 -3.85
C TRP A 814 -20.20 -1.65 -4.47
N SER A 815 -19.81 -0.54 -3.84
CA SER A 815 -18.38 -0.22 -3.86
C SER A 815 -17.71 -1.29 -3.01
N PRO A 816 -16.92 -2.22 -3.59
CA PRO A 816 -16.18 -3.18 -2.80
C PRO A 816 -15.18 -2.38 -1.97
N ALA A 817 -15.52 -2.14 -0.69
CA ALA A 817 -14.63 -1.54 0.30
C ALA A 817 -13.25 -2.19 0.15
N TRP A 818 -12.27 -1.40 -0.32
CA TRP A 818 -10.82 -1.57 -0.45
C TRP A 818 -10.21 -2.97 -0.64
N ASN A 819 -11.01 -3.97 -1.01
CA ASN A 819 -10.57 -5.33 -1.32
C ASN A 819 -10.04 -5.32 -2.76
N VAL A 820 -9.07 -4.44 -3.00
CA VAL A 820 -8.20 -4.48 -4.16
C VAL A 820 -7.49 -5.80 -4.09
N LEU A 821 -7.93 -6.73 -4.92
CA LEU A 821 -7.25 -8.01 -5.00
C LEU A 821 -5.89 -7.81 -5.66
N ALA A 822 -4.84 -8.25 -4.98
CA ALA A 822 -3.55 -8.44 -5.60
C ALA A 822 -3.67 -9.38 -6.81
N PRO A 823 -2.82 -9.23 -7.85
CA PRO A 823 -2.81 -10.14 -8.99
C PRO A 823 -2.71 -11.61 -8.52
N GLY A 824 -3.74 -12.42 -8.83
CA GLY A 824 -3.80 -13.84 -8.46
C GLY A 824 -4.54 -14.18 -7.16
N ALA A 825 -5.12 -13.21 -6.45
CA ALA A 825 -5.92 -13.49 -5.26
C ALA A 825 -7.19 -14.29 -5.59
N THR A 826 -7.54 -15.24 -4.71
CA THR A 826 -8.77 -16.04 -4.82
C THR A 826 -9.92 -15.35 -4.08
N CYS A 827 -11.10 -15.39 -4.68
CA CYS A 827 -12.27 -14.79 -4.07
C CYS A 827 -12.86 -15.65 -2.95
N PRO A 828 -13.38 -15.04 -1.86
CA PRO A 828 -14.01 -15.78 -0.79
C PRO A 828 -15.33 -16.42 -1.26
N PRO A 829 -15.77 -17.53 -0.64
CA PRO A 829 -16.96 -18.28 -1.08
C PRO A 829 -18.24 -17.43 -1.16
N GLU A 830 -18.39 -16.41 -0.31
CA GLU A 830 -19.57 -15.55 -0.28
C GLU A 830 -19.61 -14.57 -1.47
N ARG A 831 -18.46 -14.28 -2.08
CA ARG A 831 -18.29 -13.35 -3.21
C ARG A 831 -17.39 -13.99 -4.29
N PRO A 832 -17.80 -15.11 -4.90
CA PRO A 832 -16.89 -15.98 -5.64
C PRO A 832 -16.46 -15.44 -7.02
N ASN A 833 -17.06 -14.35 -7.49
CA ASN A 833 -16.81 -13.83 -8.83
C ASN A 833 -15.79 -12.68 -8.79
N LEU A 834 -14.59 -12.91 -9.32
CA LEU A 834 -13.63 -11.85 -9.61
C LEU A 834 -14.10 -11.03 -10.82
N VAL A 835 -14.24 -9.72 -10.65
CA VAL A 835 -14.58 -8.78 -11.73
C VAL A 835 -13.55 -7.67 -11.86
N ASP A 836 -13.47 -7.11 -13.06
CA ASP A 836 -12.64 -5.93 -13.35
C ASP A 836 -13.25 -4.66 -12.74
N TRP A 837 -12.52 -4.06 -11.80
CA TRP A 837 -12.91 -2.85 -11.08
C TRP A 837 -12.07 -1.65 -11.55
N TRP A 838 -12.28 -1.26 -12.80
CA TRP A 838 -11.40 -0.35 -13.55
C TRP A 838 -11.78 1.12 -13.40
N PHE A 839 -11.81 1.62 -12.17
CA PHE A 839 -12.05 3.01 -11.80
C PHE A 839 -10.78 3.90 -11.86
N GLY A 840 -9.62 3.28 -12.02
CA GLY A 840 -8.30 3.90 -11.93
C GLY A 840 -8.05 5.05 -12.92
N LEU A 841 -7.17 5.98 -12.54
CA LEU A 841 -6.45 6.83 -13.50
C LEU A 841 -5.40 6.00 -14.27
N TYR A 842 -4.77 5.05 -13.59
CA TYR A 842 -3.81 4.13 -14.19
C TYR A 842 -4.42 2.73 -14.36
N GLN A 843 -3.89 1.94 -15.29
CA GLN A 843 -4.17 0.50 -15.36
C GLN A 843 -3.53 -0.22 -14.17
N GLY A 844 -3.85 -1.49 -13.95
CA GLY A 844 -3.27 -2.29 -12.86
C GLY A 844 -1.75 -2.41 -12.92
N ASP A 845 -1.16 -2.27 -14.11
CA ASP A 845 0.29 -2.24 -14.40
C ASP A 845 0.89 -0.81 -14.43
N PHE A 846 0.16 0.18 -13.92
CA PHE A 846 0.54 1.59 -13.84
C PHE A 846 0.68 2.31 -15.19
N VAL A 847 0.20 1.73 -16.30
CA VAL A 847 0.11 2.44 -17.58
C VAL A 847 -1.01 3.47 -17.51
N SER A 848 -0.70 4.74 -17.81
CA SER A 848 -1.68 5.84 -17.80
C SER A 848 -2.88 5.56 -18.73
N LYS A 849 -4.10 5.83 -18.23
CA LYS A 849 -5.33 5.78 -19.03
C LYS A 849 -5.69 7.17 -19.57
N PRO A 850 -6.63 7.26 -20.53
CA PRO A 850 -7.21 8.54 -20.92
C PRO A 850 -7.73 9.38 -19.74
N ALA A 851 -8.25 8.72 -18.70
CA ALA A 851 -8.72 9.38 -17.48
C ALA A 851 -7.60 10.11 -16.72
N GLN A 852 -6.38 9.57 -16.68
CA GLN A 852 -5.22 10.20 -16.02
C GLN A 852 -4.90 11.56 -16.65
N ALA A 853 -4.86 11.63 -17.97
CA ALA A 853 -4.57 12.89 -18.65
C ALA A 853 -5.73 13.88 -18.55
N ALA A 854 -7.00 13.42 -18.63
CA ALA A 854 -8.16 14.27 -18.39
C ALA A 854 -8.13 14.88 -16.98
N PHE A 855 -7.87 14.06 -15.96
CA PHE A 855 -7.70 14.50 -14.58
C PHE A 855 -6.52 15.48 -14.44
N GLY A 856 -5.36 15.16 -15.03
CA GLY A 856 -4.15 15.99 -14.95
C GLY A 856 -4.28 17.38 -15.56
N CYS A 857 -4.92 17.49 -16.74
CA CYS A 857 -5.12 18.77 -17.42
C CYS A 857 -6.23 19.62 -16.80
N TYR A 858 -7.23 19.02 -16.15
CA TYR A 858 -8.40 19.75 -15.62
C TYR A 858 -7.96 20.92 -14.73
N PRO A 859 -8.51 22.14 -14.91
CA PRO A 859 -9.67 22.50 -15.75
C PRO A 859 -9.36 22.89 -17.19
N ARG A 860 -8.11 22.76 -17.64
CA ARG A 860 -7.75 22.99 -19.05
C ARG A 860 -8.13 21.78 -19.88
N THR A 861 -8.49 22.03 -21.13
CA THR A 861 -8.62 20.96 -22.14
C THR A 861 -7.25 20.55 -22.63
N CYS A 862 -6.89 19.27 -22.48
CA CYS A 862 -5.70 18.73 -23.14
C CYS A 862 -5.90 18.78 -24.69
N SER A 863 -4.91 19.25 -25.45
CA SER A 863 -4.96 19.30 -26.92
C SER A 863 -5.19 17.93 -27.58
N ALA A 864 -4.68 16.86 -26.96
CA ALA A 864 -4.91 15.48 -27.41
C ALA A 864 -6.38 15.00 -27.29
N TYR A 865 -7.25 15.74 -26.58
CA TYR A 865 -8.62 15.35 -26.26
C TYR A 865 -9.69 16.20 -26.95
N LEU A 866 -9.30 17.31 -27.58
CA LEU A 866 -10.21 18.21 -28.28
C LEU A 866 -11.13 17.49 -29.29
N PRO A 867 -10.64 16.54 -30.12
CA PRO A 867 -11.47 15.84 -31.10
C PRO A 867 -12.54 14.91 -30.49
N LEU A 868 -12.42 14.55 -29.20
CA LEU A 868 -13.31 13.61 -28.49
C LEU A 868 -14.25 14.33 -27.53
N LEU A 869 -13.84 15.46 -26.93
CA LEU A 869 -14.73 16.33 -26.15
C LEU A 869 -15.83 16.96 -27.02
N LEU A 870 -15.56 17.14 -28.33
CA LEU A 870 -16.47 17.72 -29.30
C LEU A 870 -17.42 16.70 -29.97
N ARG A 871 -17.32 15.41 -29.64
CA ARG A 871 -18.28 14.41 -30.13
C ARG A 871 -19.47 14.35 -29.16
N PRO A 872 -20.70 14.64 -29.64
CA PRO A 872 -21.90 14.67 -28.81
C PRO A 872 -22.18 13.33 -28.13
#